data_AF-A0A1F8LID9-F1
#
_entry.id   AF-A0A1F8LID9-F1
#
_cell.length_a   1.000
_cell.length_b   1.000
_cell.length_c   1.000
_cell.angle_alpha   90.00
_cell.angle_beta   90.00
_cell.angle_gamma   90.00
#
_symmetry.space_group_name_H-M   'P 1'
#
loop_
_entity.id
_entity.type
_entity.pdbx_description
1 polymer ?
#
loop_
_entity_poly.entity_id
_entity_poly.type
_entity_poly.pdbx_seq_one_letter_code
_entity_poly.pdbx_strand_id
1 'polypeptide(L)'
;MPENEPAPLACPHAVPGDDIDHVLSRLLDAARVGFPHGREANPFTRYRELFHAYHVGRALGWSDGDYVARVDGIDADIAGVDGRGFRVTPFSRSDALGERLGFSAAGGVLVKDETGNVAGSHKARHLMGTLVELEAGEALRRAHSPGGTAPGGTAPGGPAPGEPPPLAIASCGNAALAAAVVARAAGRTLDVFIPVHANPAVVARLRDLGARLTVCERDRGVRGDPTYQRMLHALANGAVAFTCQGTLNGFAIEGGATLGYEMVSQLAETGRRLDRVFVQVGGGALASAVAQAFLEARDLGVIDRLPRIHAVQTLGGYPLARAYDRVVARLGDRLRDRPEGGAIAGPLDLADPSVRDVLAFAARHRSMFMWPWAEEPKSIATGILDDETYDWLAVVRGMLASGGSPVVVGEATLLEANELARSATGVHVDPTGSAGLAGLMDLARRGDVRPDETVAVLFTGITRRFVTPAPRGATRALAAPLADLIDPDPGQAGERVADRSRVGDDPGDDRPDRPPSDPGEGPDRALRAVRGQPGDLVVQGPGVAGPMAGPGHGGHDDPVDRAANPGGLGLEVGLRRPEVGRPPAPPPVSRVIARAAPATEPAAVTIAALQPHPHDERAGRLLEHRVLHDRPLDTDHTLIPRTPSPRLGGA
;
A
#
# COMPACT_ATOMS: atom_id res chain seq x y z
N MET A 1 2.69 2.27 21.25
CA MET A 1 4.10 2.39 21.67
C MET A 1 4.21 3.48 22.72
N PRO A 2 5.08 3.34 23.74
CA PRO A 2 5.51 4.47 24.56
C PRO A 2 6.21 5.52 23.67
N GLU A 3 6.21 6.78 24.08
CA GLU A 3 6.60 7.93 23.24
C GLU A 3 8.11 7.99 22.89
N ASN A 4 8.88 7.03 23.39
CA ASN A 4 10.34 6.99 23.41
C ASN A 4 10.95 5.73 22.73
N GLU A 5 10.13 4.81 22.22
CA GLU A 5 10.59 3.57 21.58
C GLU A 5 10.57 3.71 20.05
N PRO A 6 11.61 3.27 19.32
CA PRO A 6 11.58 3.30 17.86
C PRO A 6 10.41 2.48 17.34
N ALA A 7 9.59 3.10 16.50
CA ALA A 7 8.44 2.42 15.93
C ALA A 7 8.92 1.19 15.12
N PRO A 8 8.32 0.01 15.32
CA PRO A 8 8.70 -1.19 14.58
C PRO A 8 8.33 -1.00 13.10
N LEU A 9 9.11 -1.57 12.18
CA LEU A 9 8.83 -1.48 10.73
C LEU A 9 7.55 -2.24 10.34
N ALA A 10 7.25 -3.32 11.05
CA ALA A 10 6.08 -4.17 10.88
C ALA A 10 5.25 -4.21 12.18
N CYS A 11 4.02 -4.75 12.11
CA CYS A 11 3.17 -4.86 13.29
C CYS A 11 3.82 -5.75 14.37
N PRO A 12 4.01 -5.26 15.62
CA PRO A 12 4.59 -6.06 16.70
C PRO A 12 3.63 -7.15 17.23
N HIS A 13 2.40 -7.17 16.73
CA HIS A 13 1.39 -8.20 17.01
C HIS A 13 1.20 -9.19 15.84
N ALA A 14 2.03 -9.11 14.80
CA ALA A 14 2.00 -10.07 13.70
C ALA A 14 2.48 -11.46 14.18
N VAL A 15 1.64 -12.47 14.03
CA VAL A 15 1.99 -13.86 14.33
C VAL A 15 2.17 -14.63 13.01
N PRO A 16 3.27 -15.37 12.82
CA PRO A 16 3.47 -16.16 11.60
C PRO A 16 2.29 -17.10 11.31
N GLY A 17 1.64 -16.90 10.17
CA GLY A 17 0.50 -17.71 9.74
C GLY A 17 -0.87 -17.31 10.31
N ASP A 18 -0.99 -16.17 11.01
CA ASP A 18 -2.30 -15.61 11.30
C ASP A 18 -2.99 -15.07 10.02
N ASP A 19 -4.33 -14.95 10.07
CA ASP A 19 -5.14 -14.52 8.91
C ASP A 19 -5.43 -13.01 8.90
N ILE A 20 -4.50 -12.22 9.46
CA ILE A 20 -4.70 -10.78 9.70
C ILE A 20 -3.82 -9.95 8.75
N ASP A 21 -4.41 -8.89 8.20
CA ASP A 21 -3.71 -7.91 7.36
C ASP A 21 -2.92 -6.92 8.22
N HIS A 22 -1.72 -7.33 8.63
CA HIS A 22 -0.81 -6.55 9.47
C HIS A 22 -0.08 -5.47 8.69
N VAL A 23 -0.75 -4.35 8.42
CA VAL A 23 -0.13 -3.14 7.85
C VAL A 23 -0.06 -2.05 8.92
N LEU A 24 1.14 -1.51 9.16
CA LEU A 24 1.27 -0.30 9.97
C LEU A 24 0.81 0.93 9.18
N SER A 25 0.05 1.80 9.85
CA SER A 25 -0.40 3.06 9.27
C SER A 25 -0.07 4.21 10.21
N ARG A 26 0.45 5.29 9.62
CA ARG A 26 0.56 6.60 10.27
C ARG A 26 -0.85 7.13 10.56
N LEU A 27 -1.00 7.89 11.64
CA LEU A 27 -2.18 8.72 11.89
C LEU A 27 -1.76 10.18 11.94
N LEU A 28 -2.33 10.98 11.04
CA LEU A 28 -2.23 12.43 11.10
C LEU A 28 -3.23 13.00 12.10
N ASP A 29 -2.75 13.87 12.98
CA ASP A 29 -3.61 14.74 13.77
C ASP A 29 -3.77 16.07 13.03
N ALA A 30 -4.87 16.21 12.29
CA ALA A 30 -5.19 17.42 11.51
C ALA A 30 -5.40 18.67 12.38
N ALA A 31 -5.51 18.53 13.71
CA ALA A 31 -5.50 19.67 14.63
C ALA A 31 -4.08 20.16 14.99
N ARG A 32 -3.04 19.45 14.55
CA ARG A 32 -1.63 19.73 14.90
C ARG A 32 -0.69 19.85 13.70
N VAL A 33 -1.02 19.21 12.59
CA VAL A 33 -0.19 19.17 11.39
C VAL A 33 -0.97 19.84 10.26
N GLY A 34 -0.35 20.78 9.57
CA GLY A 34 -0.88 21.36 8.32
C GLY A 34 -0.30 20.66 7.10
N PHE A 35 -0.87 20.90 5.91
CA PHE A 35 -0.22 20.46 4.68
C PHE A 35 0.93 21.42 4.31
N PRO A 36 2.15 20.94 4.08
CA PRO A 36 3.28 21.83 3.81
C PRO A 36 3.15 22.58 2.47
N HIS A 37 3.27 23.91 2.52
CA HIS A 37 3.29 24.79 1.35
C HIS A 37 4.72 25.24 0.97
N GLY A 38 5.73 24.50 1.45
CA GLY A 38 7.15 24.75 1.18
C GLY A 38 7.50 24.71 -0.31
N ARG A 39 8.69 25.22 -0.64
CA ARG A 39 9.25 25.28 -2.01
C ARG A 39 10.59 24.53 -2.14
N GLU A 40 10.96 23.77 -1.13
CA GLU A 40 12.14 22.93 -1.08
C GLU A 40 12.13 21.94 -2.25
N ALA A 41 13.27 21.81 -2.94
CA ALA A 41 13.36 20.98 -4.14
C ALA A 41 13.31 19.47 -3.80
N ASN A 42 13.81 19.09 -2.63
CA ASN A 42 13.80 17.72 -2.12
C ASN A 42 12.44 17.42 -1.44
N PRO A 43 11.66 16.42 -1.91
CA PRO A 43 10.35 16.12 -1.32
C PRO A 43 10.44 15.61 0.11
N PHE A 44 11.56 15.01 0.53
CA PHE A 44 11.75 14.51 1.88
C PHE A 44 11.96 15.65 2.91
N THR A 45 12.41 16.83 2.45
CA THR A 45 12.41 18.04 3.28
C THR A 45 11.12 18.84 3.08
N ARG A 46 10.63 19.02 1.84
CA ARG A 46 9.38 19.77 1.53
C ARG A 46 8.17 19.29 2.34
N TYR A 47 8.00 17.97 2.50
CA TYR A 47 6.85 17.39 3.19
C TYR A 47 7.15 16.85 4.60
N ARG A 48 8.29 17.25 5.19
CA ARG A 48 8.81 16.68 6.45
C ARG A 48 7.85 16.64 7.63
N GLU A 49 6.99 17.65 7.79
CA GLU A 49 5.99 17.67 8.87
C GLU A 49 4.96 16.54 8.76
N LEU A 50 4.84 15.94 7.57
CA LEU A 50 4.03 14.74 7.31
C LEU A 50 4.83 13.43 7.53
N PHE A 51 6.03 13.43 8.10
CA PHE A 51 6.80 12.21 8.31
C PHE A 51 6.97 11.84 9.78
N HIS A 52 6.83 10.54 10.09
CA HIS A 52 7.02 10.03 11.44
C HIS A 52 8.45 10.30 11.93
N ALA A 53 9.45 10.02 11.10
CA ALA A 53 10.85 10.30 11.36
C ALA A 53 11.14 11.77 11.74
N TYR A 54 10.39 12.73 11.19
CA TYR A 54 10.49 14.13 11.58
C TYR A 54 10.05 14.33 13.03
N HIS A 55 8.85 13.83 13.40
CA HIS A 55 8.35 13.94 14.77
C HIS A 55 9.21 13.18 15.79
N VAL A 56 9.80 12.05 15.42
CA VAL A 56 10.84 11.35 16.23
C VAL A 56 12.06 12.25 16.42
N GLY A 57 12.57 12.87 15.36
CA GLY A 57 13.67 13.85 15.46
C GLY A 57 13.34 15.04 16.36
N ARG A 58 12.13 15.61 16.23
CA ARG A 58 11.67 16.71 17.09
C ARG A 58 11.57 16.31 18.56
N ALA A 59 11.12 15.08 18.86
CA ALA A 59 11.13 14.54 20.22
C ALA A 59 12.54 14.31 20.79
N LEU A 60 13.51 13.97 19.93
CA LEU A 60 14.94 13.92 20.25
C LEU A 60 15.61 15.30 20.39
N GLY A 61 14.85 16.39 20.24
CA GLY A 61 15.36 17.75 20.33
C GLY A 61 16.09 18.25 19.09
N TRP A 62 16.04 17.53 17.96
CA TRP A 62 16.53 18.04 16.68
C TRP A 62 15.73 19.29 16.30
N SER A 63 16.42 20.36 15.90
CA SER A 63 15.76 21.48 15.22
C SER A 63 15.22 21.06 13.85
N ASP A 64 14.39 21.90 13.25
CA ASP A 64 13.94 21.71 11.87
C ASP A 64 15.14 21.61 10.90
N GLY A 65 16.15 22.47 11.11
CA GLY A 65 17.39 22.47 10.35
C GLY A 65 18.25 21.21 10.55
N ASP A 66 18.25 20.61 11.74
CA ASP A 66 18.97 19.35 11.99
C ASP A 66 18.34 18.17 11.21
N TYR A 67 17.01 18.12 11.11
CA TYR A 67 16.33 17.11 10.30
C TYR A 67 16.62 17.33 8.81
N VAL A 68 16.47 18.57 8.33
CA VAL A 68 16.76 18.96 6.94
C VAL A 68 18.20 18.61 6.56
N ALA A 69 19.19 18.97 7.39
CA ALA A 69 20.59 18.67 7.15
C ALA A 69 20.90 17.16 7.08
N ARG A 70 20.18 16.31 7.83
CA ARG A 70 20.32 14.84 7.72
C ARG A 70 19.73 14.31 6.42
N VAL A 71 18.53 14.74 6.06
CA VAL A 71 17.87 14.31 4.82
C VAL A 71 18.66 14.76 3.59
N ASP A 72 19.18 16.00 3.59
CA ASP A 72 20.00 16.51 2.49
C ASP A 72 21.41 15.88 2.46
N GLY A 73 21.96 15.46 3.60
CA GLY A 73 23.18 14.65 3.64
C GLY A 73 23.00 13.28 2.98
N ILE A 74 21.94 12.56 3.36
CA ILE A 74 21.57 11.28 2.74
C ILE A 74 21.30 11.46 1.23
N ASP A 75 20.62 12.53 0.83
CA ASP A 75 20.37 12.86 -0.58
C ASP A 75 21.66 13.13 -1.36
N ALA A 76 22.65 13.79 -0.75
CA ALA A 76 23.95 14.05 -1.35
C ALA A 76 24.76 12.76 -1.56
N ASP A 77 24.75 11.83 -0.59
CA ASP A 77 25.40 10.52 -0.73
C ASP A 77 24.71 9.67 -1.83
N ILE A 78 23.38 9.71 -1.91
CA ILE A 78 22.60 9.06 -2.98
C ILE A 78 22.94 9.69 -4.35
N ALA A 79 23.06 11.01 -4.42
CA ALA A 79 23.50 11.71 -5.63
C ALA A 79 24.93 11.33 -6.03
N GLY A 80 25.81 11.04 -5.07
CA GLY A 80 27.15 10.50 -5.32
C GLY A 80 27.15 9.09 -5.94
N VAL A 81 26.13 8.27 -5.67
CA VAL A 81 26.02 6.90 -6.19
C VAL A 81 25.25 6.80 -7.52
N ASP A 82 24.15 7.55 -7.68
CA ASP A 82 23.26 7.49 -8.86
C ASP A 82 23.45 8.66 -9.85
N GLY A 83 24.22 9.69 -9.47
CA GLY A 83 24.38 10.92 -10.24
C GLY A 83 23.24 11.95 -10.07
N ARG A 84 22.27 11.67 -9.20
CA ARG A 84 21.08 12.51 -8.93
C ARG A 84 20.51 12.25 -7.53
N GLY A 85 20.00 13.30 -6.91
CA GLY A 85 19.20 13.23 -5.68
C GLY A 85 17.70 13.32 -5.96
N PHE A 86 16.89 13.17 -4.92
CA PHE A 86 15.44 13.28 -4.93
C PHE A 86 14.99 14.72 -5.19
N ARG A 87 14.21 14.91 -6.24
CA ARG A 87 13.59 16.20 -6.56
C ARG A 87 12.11 16.01 -6.81
N VAL A 88 11.31 17.04 -6.58
CA VAL A 88 9.90 17.07 -7.00
C VAL A 88 9.84 16.80 -8.51
N THR A 89 9.11 15.75 -8.90
CA THR A 89 9.08 15.30 -10.29
C THR A 89 8.01 16.02 -11.11
N PRO A 90 8.15 16.12 -12.44
CA PRO A 90 7.16 16.78 -13.29
C PRO A 90 5.76 16.17 -13.14
N PHE A 91 4.75 17.03 -12.94
CA PHE A 91 3.34 16.70 -13.11
C PHE A 91 2.74 17.71 -14.09
N SER A 92 2.64 17.32 -15.35
CA SER A 92 2.34 18.26 -16.45
C SER A 92 1.29 17.69 -17.40
N ARG A 93 0.58 18.58 -18.09
CA ARG A 93 -0.36 18.22 -19.14
C ARG A 93 0.39 17.69 -20.36
N SER A 94 -0.11 16.61 -20.95
CA SER A 94 0.29 16.15 -22.29
C SER A 94 -0.87 16.35 -23.26
N ASP A 95 -0.80 17.40 -24.07
CA ASP A 95 -1.78 17.65 -25.12
C ASP A 95 -1.78 16.53 -26.17
N ALA A 96 -0.60 16.02 -26.54
CA ALA A 96 -0.46 14.89 -27.48
C ALA A 96 -1.13 13.59 -26.99
N LEU A 97 -1.12 13.30 -25.68
CA LEU A 97 -1.91 12.19 -25.12
C LEU A 97 -3.40 12.53 -25.08
N GLY A 98 -3.76 13.78 -24.74
CA GLY A 98 -5.14 14.26 -24.74
C GLY A 98 -5.81 14.10 -26.12
N GLU A 99 -5.18 14.64 -27.17
CA GLU A 99 -5.65 14.57 -28.56
C GLU A 99 -5.80 13.12 -29.04
N ARG A 100 -4.78 12.28 -28.84
CA ARG A 100 -4.81 10.87 -29.27
C ARG A 100 -5.83 10.01 -28.52
N LEU A 101 -6.25 10.42 -27.32
CA LEU A 101 -7.29 9.76 -26.54
C LEU A 101 -8.66 10.46 -26.62
N GLY A 102 -8.81 11.47 -27.47
CA GLY A 102 -10.09 12.16 -27.70
C GLY A 102 -10.55 13.09 -26.58
N PHE A 103 -9.63 13.56 -25.72
CA PHE A 103 -9.96 14.58 -24.71
C PHE A 103 -10.17 15.96 -25.33
N SER A 104 -11.07 16.71 -24.73
CA SER A 104 -11.30 18.13 -25.04
C SER A 104 -10.25 19.05 -24.41
N ALA A 105 -10.26 20.33 -24.81
CA ALA A 105 -9.45 21.36 -24.18
C ALA A 105 -9.86 21.67 -22.72
N ALA A 106 -11.09 21.33 -22.31
CA ALA A 106 -11.58 21.51 -20.94
C ALA A 106 -11.04 20.41 -20.00
N GLY A 107 -11.07 19.15 -20.46
CA GLY A 107 -10.45 18.00 -19.81
C GLY A 107 -9.00 17.81 -20.24
N GLY A 108 -8.45 16.61 -20.04
CA GLY A 108 -7.17 16.19 -20.60
C GLY A 108 -6.30 15.33 -19.67
N VAL A 109 -5.15 14.90 -20.20
CA VAL A 109 -4.25 13.96 -19.52
C VAL A 109 -3.08 14.70 -18.87
N LEU A 110 -2.93 14.51 -17.55
CA LEU A 110 -1.76 14.88 -16.78
C LEU A 110 -0.84 13.65 -16.60
N VAL A 111 0.46 13.84 -16.76
CA VAL A 111 1.49 12.80 -16.60
C VAL A 111 2.34 13.13 -15.39
N LYS A 112 2.43 12.20 -14.43
CA LYS A 112 3.40 12.27 -13.32
C LYS A 112 4.63 11.45 -13.68
N ASP A 113 5.73 12.13 -14.01
CA ASP A 113 6.92 11.49 -14.58
C ASP A 113 7.99 11.18 -13.53
N GLU A 114 8.03 9.92 -13.06
CA GLU A 114 9.04 9.41 -12.13
C GLU A 114 10.26 8.81 -12.84
N THR A 115 10.34 8.84 -14.18
CA THR A 115 11.46 8.26 -14.92
C THR A 115 12.78 8.98 -14.65
N GLY A 116 12.71 10.28 -14.36
CA GLY A 116 13.87 11.09 -13.95
C GLY A 116 14.39 10.80 -12.54
N ASN A 117 13.62 10.15 -11.67
CA ASN A 117 13.92 9.99 -10.24
C ASN A 117 15.13 9.06 -9.97
N VAL A 118 15.63 9.05 -8.73
CA VAL A 118 16.72 8.18 -8.24
C VAL A 118 16.49 6.73 -8.65
N ALA A 119 17.55 6.07 -9.13
CA ALA A 119 17.55 4.73 -9.74
C ALA A 119 16.61 4.55 -10.94
N GLY A 120 15.96 5.62 -11.44
CA GLY A 120 15.04 5.62 -12.58
C GLY A 120 13.66 5.03 -12.29
N SER A 121 13.13 5.17 -11.07
CA SER A 121 11.74 4.79 -10.77
C SER A 121 11.23 5.35 -9.44
N HIS A 122 9.91 5.36 -9.27
CA HIS A 122 9.25 5.73 -8.00
C HIS A 122 9.72 4.90 -6.78
N LYS A 123 10.24 3.68 -7.00
CA LYS A 123 10.62 2.73 -5.93
C LYS A 123 11.60 3.37 -4.94
N ALA A 124 12.54 4.18 -5.43
CA ALA A 124 13.54 4.85 -4.59
C ALA A 124 12.92 5.75 -3.50
N ARG A 125 11.74 6.34 -3.71
CA ARG A 125 11.05 7.13 -2.70
C ARG A 125 10.67 6.31 -1.47
N HIS A 126 10.19 5.08 -1.69
CA HIS A 126 9.82 4.16 -0.61
C HIS A 126 11.06 3.75 0.22
N LEU A 127 12.18 3.46 -0.44
CA LEU A 127 13.43 3.09 0.23
C LEU A 127 14.09 4.28 0.95
N MET A 128 13.97 5.50 0.41
CA MET A 128 14.44 6.72 1.08
C MET A 128 13.65 7.01 2.35
N GLY A 129 12.32 6.96 2.31
CA GLY A 129 11.50 7.11 3.54
C GLY A 129 11.85 6.06 4.60
N THR A 130 12.09 4.81 4.17
CA THR A 130 12.56 3.73 5.05
C THR A 130 13.92 4.05 5.68
N LEU A 131 14.89 4.54 4.89
CA LEU A 131 16.22 4.88 5.40
C LEU A 131 16.17 6.03 6.40
N VAL A 132 15.38 7.07 6.13
CA VAL A 132 15.23 8.23 7.03
C VAL A 132 14.59 7.81 8.36
N GLU A 133 13.61 6.90 8.36
CA GLU A 133 13.06 6.31 9.59
C GLU A 133 14.10 5.45 10.33
N LEU A 134 14.89 4.63 9.61
CA LEU A 134 15.94 3.83 10.23
C LEU A 134 16.98 4.71 10.95
N GLU A 135 17.42 5.81 10.35
CA GLU A 135 18.34 6.78 10.97
C GLU A 135 17.74 7.47 12.19
N ALA A 136 16.47 7.89 12.12
CA ALA A 136 15.75 8.46 13.26
C ALA A 136 15.61 7.45 14.41
N GLY A 137 15.25 6.19 14.11
CA GLY A 137 15.15 5.11 15.07
C GLY A 137 16.50 4.68 15.65
N GLU A 138 17.59 4.74 14.89
CA GLU A 138 18.94 4.51 15.39
C GLU A 138 19.40 5.64 16.32
N ALA A 139 19.12 6.91 15.98
CA ALA A 139 19.37 8.02 16.89
C ALA A 139 18.58 7.90 18.19
N LEU A 140 17.33 7.45 18.12
CA LEU A 140 16.48 7.20 19.28
C LEU A 140 17.03 6.09 20.18
N ARG A 141 17.53 4.99 19.60
CA ARG A 141 18.22 3.92 20.35
C ARG A 141 19.50 4.42 21.02
N ARG A 142 20.32 5.21 20.31
CA ARG A 142 21.56 5.80 20.86
C ARG A 142 21.29 6.74 22.04
N ALA A 143 20.19 7.52 21.98
CA ALA A 143 19.79 8.41 23.07
C ALA A 143 19.31 7.66 24.33
N HIS A 144 18.61 6.52 24.16
CA HIS A 144 18.07 5.74 25.28
C HIS A 144 19.05 4.76 25.93
N SER A 145 20.10 4.36 25.21
CA SER A 145 21.16 3.48 25.73
C SER A 145 22.57 4.05 25.46
N PRO A 146 22.96 5.17 26.10
CA PRO A 146 24.29 5.73 25.96
C PRO A 146 25.34 4.77 26.58
N GLY A 147 25.98 3.96 25.72
CA GLY A 147 26.93 2.92 26.10
C GLY A 147 26.43 1.47 25.88
N GLY A 148 25.20 1.28 25.42
CA GLY A 148 24.69 -0.05 25.05
C GLY A 148 25.32 -0.54 23.74
N THR A 149 25.97 -1.70 23.76
CA THR A 149 26.31 -2.42 22.52
C THR A 149 25.03 -2.80 21.77
N ALA A 150 25.08 -2.76 20.43
CA ALA A 150 24.01 -3.31 19.60
C ALA A 150 23.72 -4.77 20.03
N PRO A 151 22.45 -5.23 20.02
CA PRO A 151 22.05 -6.50 20.62
C PRO A 151 22.87 -7.68 20.06
N GLY A 152 23.84 -8.13 20.86
CA GLY A 152 24.80 -9.17 20.51
C GLY A 152 24.20 -10.56 20.68
N GLY A 153 23.47 -11.02 19.66
CA GLY A 153 22.95 -12.37 19.56
C GLY A 153 23.09 -12.89 18.12
N THR A 154 24.31 -13.21 17.71
CA THR A 154 24.56 -13.74 16.36
C THR A 154 24.15 -15.21 16.27
N ALA A 155 23.12 -15.48 15.47
CA ALA A 155 22.97 -16.80 14.84
C ALA A 155 24.21 -17.10 13.97
N PRO A 156 24.54 -18.38 13.68
CA PRO A 156 25.67 -18.72 12.83
C PRO A 156 25.57 -18.06 11.45
N GLY A 157 26.49 -17.14 11.13
CA GLY A 157 26.47 -16.32 9.91
C GLY A 157 25.92 -14.90 10.07
N GLY A 158 25.60 -14.46 11.29
CA GLY A 158 25.24 -13.06 11.57
C GLY A 158 26.42 -12.06 11.35
N PRO A 159 26.12 -10.75 11.30
CA PRO A 159 27.12 -9.70 11.07
C PRO A 159 28.20 -9.66 12.15
N ALA A 160 29.36 -9.07 11.83
CA ALA A 160 30.45 -8.94 12.78
C ALA A 160 30.05 -8.08 13.99
N PRO A 161 30.61 -8.30 15.20
CA PRO A 161 30.27 -7.51 16.38
C PRO A 161 30.47 -6.00 16.15
N GLY A 162 29.37 -5.25 16.13
CA GLY A 162 29.36 -3.80 15.90
C GLY A 162 28.96 -3.35 14.49
N GLU A 163 28.79 -4.26 13.53
CA GLU A 163 28.22 -3.93 12.21
C GLU A 163 26.68 -3.90 12.27
N PRO A 164 26.00 -2.92 11.65
CA PRO A 164 24.54 -2.88 11.63
C PRO A 164 23.96 -4.07 10.85
N PRO A 165 22.75 -4.55 11.21
CA PRO A 165 22.13 -5.68 10.54
C PRO A 165 21.91 -5.40 9.04
N PRO A 166 22.08 -6.42 8.17
CA PRO A 166 21.93 -6.26 6.74
C PRO A 166 20.48 -5.91 6.38
N LEU A 167 20.34 -5.07 5.37
CA LEU A 167 19.07 -4.78 4.71
C LEU A 167 18.70 -5.97 3.80
N ALA A 168 17.42 -6.29 3.66
CA ALA A 168 16.96 -7.42 2.85
C ALA A 168 15.83 -7.03 1.89
N ILE A 169 15.90 -7.50 0.64
CA ILE A 169 14.85 -7.32 -0.37
C ILE A 169 14.71 -8.53 -1.31
N ALA A 170 13.47 -8.95 -1.58
CA ALA A 170 13.10 -9.87 -2.64
C ALA A 170 12.65 -9.05 -3.87
N SER A 171 13.47 -8.98 -4.91
CA SER A 171 13.15 -8.34 -6.20
C SER A 171 14.29 -8.52 -7.19
N CYS A 172 13.98 -8.55 -8.50
CA CYS A 172 14.98 -8.52 -9.58
C CYS A 172 14.75 -7.38 -10.59
N GLY A 173 14.14 -6.28 -10.17
CA GLY A 173 13.80 -5.15 -11.04
C GLY A 173 14.00 -3.78 -10.38
N ASN A 174 13.10 -2.84 -10.67
CA ASN A 174 13.15 -1.44 -10.21
C ASN A 174 13.36 -1.30 -8.70
N ALA A 175 12.74 -2.18 -7.89
CA ALA A 175 12.85 -2.13 -6.43
C ALA A 175 14.24 -2.56 -5.93
N ALA A 176 14.82 -3.63 -6.48
CA ALA A 176 16.18 -4.06 -6.15
C ALA A 176 17.25 -3.01 -6.51
N LEU A 177 17.12 -2.40 -7.69
CA LEU A 177 18.05 -1.34 -8.12
C LEU A 177 17.96 -0.10 -7.22
N ALA A 178 16.74 0.32 -6.86
CA ALA A 178 16.52 1.41 -5.92
C ALA A 178 17.06 1.10 -4.52
N ALA A 179 16.80 -0.10 -4.00
CA ALA A 179 17.34 -0.56 -2.73
C ALA A 179 18.88 -0.58 -2.74
N ALA A 180 19.50 -1.10 -3.79
CA ALA A 180 20.96 -1.17 -3.92
C ALA A 180 21.61 0.21 -4.00
N VAL A 181 21.01 1.17 -4.71
CA VAL A 181 21.49 2.57 -4.73
C VAL A 181 21.42 3.20 -3.33
N VAL A 182 20.26 3.13 -2.67
CA VAL A 182 20.04 3.78 -1.36
C VAL A 182 20.87 3.11 -0.26
N ALA A 183 20.96 1.77 -0.24
CA ALA A 183 21.80 1.04 0.71
C ALA A 183 23.29 1.33 0.50
N ARG A 184 23.75 1.40 -0.76
CA ARG A 184 25.16 1.70 -1.09
C ARG A 184 25.55 3.11 -0.64
N ALA A 185 24.66 4.09 -0.82
CA ALA A 185 24.86 5.46 -0.35
C ALA A 185 24.94 5.51 1.19
N ALA A 186 24.04 4.83 1.89
CA ALA A 186 24.03 4.74 3.35
C ALA A 186 25.16 3.87 3.95
N GLY A 187 26.06 3.31 3.14
CA GLY A 187 27.09 2.37 3.60
C GLY A 187 26.53 1.06 4.20
N ARG A 188 25.28 0.70 3.88
CA ARG A 188 24.58 -0.46 4.43
C ARG A 188 24.73 -1.68 3.52
N THR A 189 25.03 -2.83 4.12
CA THR A 189 25.01 -4.12 3.44
C THR A 189 23.57 -4.47 3.03
N LEU A 190 23.37 -4.87 1.77
CA LEU A 190 22.08 -5.28 1.21
C LEU A 190 22.14 -6.72 0.67
N ASP A 191 21.26 -7.57 1.19
CA ASP A 191 20.96 -8.90 0.67
C ASP A 191 19.78 -8.81 -0.31
N VAL A 192 19.98 -9.30 -1.54
CA VAL A 192 18.97 -9.29 -2.60
C VAL A 192 18.67 -10.71 -3.04
N PHE A 193 17.41 -11.10 -2.91
CA PHE A 193 16.88 -12.39 -3.30
C PHE A 193 16.26 -12.28 -4.71
N ILE A 194 16.78 -13.06 -5.66
CA ILE A 194 16.43 -12.98 -7.09
C ILE A 194 16.03 -14.36 -7.64
N PRO A 195 15.11 -14.45 -8.62
CA PRO A 195 14.79 -15.71 -9.27
C PRO A 195 15.90 -16.14 -10.24
N VAL A 196 15.92 -17.42 -10.61
CA VAL A 196 16.87 -18.00 -11.59
C VAL A 196 16.88 -17.30 -12.96
N HIS A 197 15.78 -16.68 -13.34
CA HIS A 197 15.58 -15.99 -14.62
C HIS A 197 15.77 -14.47 -14.55
N ALA A 198 16.35 -13.94 -13.45
CA ALA A 198 16.62 -12.52 -13.29
C ALA A 198 17.48 -11.97 -14.45
N ASN A 199 17.13 -10.78 -14.96
CA ASN A 199 17.83 -10.18 -16.10
C ASN A 199 19.35 -10.03 -15.80
N PRO A 200 20.25 -10.65 -16.60
CA PRO A 200 21.69 -10.70 -16.30
C PRO A 200 22.35 -9.34 -16.09
N ALA A 201 21.83 -8.29 -16.72
CA ALA A 201 22.40 -6.95 -16.60
C ALA A 201 21.84 -6.15 -15.40
N VAL A 202 20.61 -6.45 -14.95
CA VAL A 202 20.16 -6.02 -13.61
C VAL A 202 21.05 -6.68 -12.56
N VAL A 203 21.29 -7.98 -12.68
CA VAL A 203 22.19 -8.75 -11.80
C VAL A 203 23.61 -8.17 -11.79
N ALA A 204 24.17 -7.81 -12.94
CA ALA A 204 25.46 -7.14 -13.03
C ALA A 204 25.45 -5.78 -12.29
N ARG A 205 24.48 -4.91 -12.57
CA ARG A 205 24.38 -3.59 -11.90
C ARG A 205 24.18 -3.71 -10.38
N LEU A 206 23.46 -4.72 -9.90
CA LEU A 206 23.33 -4.97 -8.46
C LEU A 206 24.67 -5.36 -7.81
N ARG A 207 25.50 -6.16 -8.49
CA ARG A 207 26.86 -6.47 -8.03
C ARG A 207 27.77 -5.24 -8.05
N ASP A 208 27.69 -4.40 -9.08
CA ASP A 208 28.46 -3.15 -9.17
C ASP A 208 28.09 -2.17 -8.03
N LEU A 209 26.84 -2.21 -7.57
CA LEU A 209 26.35 -1.46 -6.39
C LEU A 209 26.72 -2.12 -5.06
N GLY A 210 27.39 -3.29 -5.06
CA GLY A 210 27.85 -3.98 -3.86
C GLY A 210 26.81 -4.87 -3.16
N ALA A 211 25.68 -5.17 -3.81
CA ALA A 211 24.65 -6.03 -3.23
C ALA A 211 25.07 -7.51 -3.19
N ARG A 212 24.76 -8.20 -2.07
CA ARG A 212 24.96 -9.64 -1.91
C ARG A 212 23.76 -10.37 -2.53
N LEU A 213 24.00 -11.16 -3.57
CA LEU A 213 22.92 -11.77 -4.37
C LEU A 213 22.72 -13.24 -4.02
N THR A 214 21.49 -13.63 -3.73
CA THR A 214 21.08 -15.03 -3.56
C THR A 214 20.06 -15.39 -4.64
N VAL A 215 20.43 -16.32 -5.52
CA VAL A 215 19.53 -16.88 -6.52
C VAL A 215 18.63 -17.92 -5.84
N CYS A 216 17.32 -17.78 -6.01
CA CYS A 216 16.32 -18.64 -5.38
C CYS A 216 15.64 -19.50 -6.46
N GLU A 217 15.81 -20.81 -6.37
CA GLU A 217 15.06 -21.78 -7.16
C GLU A 217 13.65 -21.99 -6.57
N ARG A 218 12.69 -22.45 -7.38
CA ARG A 218 11.35 -22.79 -6.90
C ARG A 218 11.30 -24.24 -6.44
N ASP A 219 11.11 -24.44 -5.14
CA ASP A 219 10.86 -25.76 -4.56
C ASP A 219 9.54 -26.35 -5.07
N ARG A 220 9.54 -27.65 -5.41
CA ARG A 220 8.35 -28.33 -5.92
C ARG A 220 7.28 -28.45 -4.83
N GLY A 221 6.06 -27.99 -5.14
CA GLY A 221 4.91 -28.07 -4.25
C GLY A 221 4.80 -26.93 -3.21
N VAL A 222 5.82 -26.06 -3.11
CA VAL A 222 5.76 -24.86 -2.26
C VAL A 222 5.02 -23.75 -3.03
N ARG A 223 4.02 -23.13 -2.38
CA ARG A 223 3.26 -22.00 -2.93
C ARG A 223 3.97 -20.67 -2.65
N GLY A 224 3.69 -19.66 -3.48
CA GLY A 224 4.23 -18.30 -3.36
C GLY A 224 5.58 -18.11 -4.09
N ASP A 225 6.12 -16.89 -3.99
CA ASP A 225 7.44 -16.54 -4.55
C ASP A 225 8.60 -17.09 -3.69
N PRO A 226 9.51 -17.93 -4.24
CA PRO A 226 10.67 -18.45 -3.49
C PRO A 226 11.65 -17.36 -3.05
N THR A 227 11.74 -16.23 -3.76
CA THR A 227 12.59 -15.08 -3.36
C THR A 227 12.02 -14.40 -2.11
N TYR A 228 10.69 -14.24 -2.05
CA TYR A 228 9.99 -13.71 -0.89
C TYR A 228 10.15 -14.63 0.33
N GLN A 229 9.97 -15.95 0.16
CA GLN A 229 10.19 -16.93 1.23
C GLN A 229 11.64 -16.90 1.76
N ARG A 230 12.64 -16.79 0.88
CA ARG A 230 14.05 -16.68 1.27
C ARG A 230 14.34 -15.37 2.03
N MET A 231 13.70 -14.27 1.62
CA MET A 231 13.78 -13.01 2.34
C MET A 231 13.14 -13.10 3.73
N LEU A 232 11.95 -13.69 3.88
CA LEU A 232 11.33 -13.90 5.20
C LEU A 232 12.24 -14.70 6.13
N HIS A 233 12.93 -15.73 5.61
CA HIS A 233 13.94 -16.46 6.37
C HIS A 233 15.13 -15.56 6.79
N ALA A 234 15.59 -14.64 5.93
CA ALA A 234 16.64 -13.68 6.32
C ALA A 234 16.17 -12.71 7.42
N LEU A 235 14.93 -12.22 7.35
CA LEU A 235 14.34 -11.37 8.38
C LEU A 235 14.23 -12.09 9.73
N ALA A 236 13.80 -13.36 9.72
CA ALA A 236 13.75 -14.21 10.92
C ALA A 236 15.14 -14.44 11.55
N ASN A 237 16.22 -14.28 10.78
CA ASN A 237 17.61 -14.36 11.24
C ASN A 237 18.26 -12.98 11.50
N GLY A 238 17.45 -11.91 11.64
CA GLY A 238 17.90 -10.59 12.08
C GLY A 238 18.25 -9.60 10.96
N ALA A 239 17.96 -9.91 9.70
CA ALA A 239 17.99 -8.90 8.64
C ALA A 239 16.83 -7.91 8.77
N VAL A 240 16.99 -6.70 8.23
CA VAL A 240 15.99 -5.62 8.28
C VAL A 240 15.26 -5.51 6.94
N ALA A 241 13.92 -5.46 6.98
CA ALA A 241 13.11 -5.34 5.78
C ALA A 241 13.35 -3.99 5.09
N PHE A 242 13.88 -4.05 3.86
CA PHE A 242 14.17 -2.88 3.05
C PHE A 242 13.45 -2.99 1.70
N THR A 243 12.13 -3.13 1.78
CA THR A 243 11.24 -3.49 0.67
C THR A 243 10.21 -2.40 0.40
N CYS A 244 9.50 -2.50 -0.73
CA CYS A 244 8.33 -1.69 -1.05
C CYS A 244 7.03 -2.46 -0.70
N GLN A 245 6.88 -2.92 0.54
CA GLN A 245 5.73 -3.70 1.03
C GLN A 245 5.33 -3.21 2.43
N GLY A 246 4.14 -2.63 2.61
CA GLY A 246 3.72 -2.04 3.89
C GLY A 246 3.48 -3.05 5.01
N THR A 247 3.29 -4.34 4.70
CA THR A 247 3.16 -5.42 5.69
C THR A 247 4.47 -5.70 6.46
N LEU A 248 5.61 -5.57 5.78
CA LEU A 248 6.94 -5.76 6.38
C LEU A 248 7.60 -4.43 6.77
N ASN A 249 7.13 -3.32 6.18
CA ASN A 249 7.72 -2.00 6.36
C ASN A 249 6.70 -0.88 6.06
N GLY A 250 5.92 -0.45 7.07
CA GLY A 250 4.91 0.60 6.91
C GLY A 250 5.47 1.94 6.41
N PHE A 251 6.70 2.26 6.76
CA PHE A 251 7.39 3.51 6.36
C PHE A 251 7.77 3.56 4.88
N ALA A 252 7.78 2.42 4.19
CA ALA A 252 7.84 2.38 2.73
C ALA A 252 6.69 3.18 2.11
N ILE A 253 5.48 3.13 2.70
CA ILE A 253 4.30 3.82 2.17
C ILE A 253 4.43 5.33 2.36
N GLU A 254 4.91 5.75 3.52
CA GLU A 254 5.15 7.16 3.86
C GLU A 254 6.14 7.82 2.90
N GLY A 255 7.27 7.16 2.60
CA GLY A 255 8.21 7.65 1.59
C GLY A 255 7.59 7.75 0.19
N GLY A 256 6.75 6.79 -0.18
CA GLY A 256 5.97 6.82 -1.42
C GLY A 256 4.97 7.98 -1.50
N ALA A 257 4.39 8.39 -0.36
CA ALA A 257 3.29 9.37 -0.29
C ALA A 257 3.69 10.76 -0.82
N THR A 258 4.99 11.09 -0.79
CA THR A 258 5.58 12.25 -1.47
C THR A 258 5.06 12.46 -2.89
N LEU A 259 4.88 11.39 -3.67
CA LEU A 259 4.42 11.46 -5.05
C LEU A 259 2.99 11.99 -5.15
N GLY A 260 2.12 11.60 -4.22
CA GLY A 260 0.76 12.14 -4.08
C GLY A 260 0.75 13.58 -3.56
N TYR A 261 1.56 13.91 -2.55
CA TYR A 261 1.69 15.29 -2.05
C TYR A 261 2.21 16.26 -3.12
N GLU A 262 3.12 15.81 -3.98
CA GLU A 262 3.59 16.57 -5.14
C GLU A 262 2.45 16.81 -6.13
N MET A 263 1.69 15.79 -6.51
CA MET A 263 0.51 15.98 -7.39
C MET A 263 -0.49 16.96 -6.78
N VAL A 264 -0.80 16.85 -5.49
CA VAL A 264 -1.68 17.79 -4.77
C VAL A 264 -1.14 19.22 -4.81
N SER A 265 0.15 19.41 -4.52
CA SER A 265 0.81 20.72 -4.58
C SER A 265 0.77 21.32 -5.99
N GLN A 266 1.10 20.53 -7.01
CA GLN A 266 1.14 20.95 -8.41
C GLN A 266 -0.27 21.22 -8.98
N LEU A 267 -1.32 20.55 -8.48
CA LEU A 267 -2.72 20.88 -8.77
C LEU A 267 -3.13 22.20 -8.13
N ALA A 268 -2.80 22.43 -6.85
CA ALA A 268 -3.07 23.67 -6.14
C ALA A 268 -2.36 24.87 -6.80
N GLU A 269 -1.10 24.70 -7.20
CA GLU A 269 -0.31 25.71 -7.95
C GLU A 269 -0.93 26.08 -9.30
N THR A 270 -1.67 25.16 -9.95
CA THR A 270 -2.32 25.39 -11.26
C THR A 270 -3.82 25.70 -11.18
N GLY A 271 -4.42 25.61 -9.99
CA GLY A 271 -5.87 25.72 -9.78
C GLY A 271 -6.70 24.62 -10.46
N ARG A 272 -6.05 23.54 -10.95
CA ARG A 272 -6.74 22.45 -11.66
C ARG A 272 -7.33 21.46 -10.68
N ARG A 273 -8.55 21.01 -10.96
CA ARG A 273 -9.17 19.84 -10.31
C ARG A 273 -8.77 18.57 -11.06
N LEU A 274 -8.78 17.44 -10.35
CA LEU A 274 -8.46 16.13 -10.90
C LEU A 274 -9.66 15.20 -10.69
N ASP A 275 -10.18 14.60 -11.76
CA ASP A 275 -11.35 13.71 -11.71
C ASP A 275 -10.95 12.24 -11.48
N ARG A 276 -9.78 11.82 -11.99
CA ARG A 276 -9.26 10.45 -11.88
C ARG A 276 -7.75 10.39 -11.77
N VAL A 277 -7.24 9.36 -11.09
CA VAL A 277 -5.85 8.95 -11.15
C VAL A 277 -5.75 7.45 -11.43
N PHE A 278 -4.96 7.06 -12.42
CA PHE A 278 -4.72 5.68 -12.79
C PHE A 278 -3.34 5.24 -12.30
N VAL A 279 -3.32 4.25 -11.40
CA VAL A 279 -2.10 3.78 -10.72
C VAL A 279 -1.97 2.28 -10.94
N GLN A 280 -0.85 1.86 -11.53
CA GLN A 280 -0.53 0.44 -11.72
C GLN A 280 -0.18 -0.26 -10.40
N VAL A 281 -0.64 -1.51 -10.23
CA VAL A 281 -0.57 -2.24 -8.96
C VAL A 281 -0.09 -3.68 -9.13
N GLY A 282 1.09 -3.96 -8.57
CA GLY A 282 1.49 -5.30 -8.13
C GLY A 282 1.27 -5.41 -6.62
N GLY A 283 2.34 -5.30 -5.83
CA GLY A 283 2.34 -5.39 -4.36
C GLY A 283 1.55 -4.30 -3.62
N GLY A 284 1.15 -3.23 -4.31
CA GLY A 284 0.21 -2.22 -3.80
C GLY A 284 0.82 -0.95 -3.21
N ALA A 285 2.08 -0.97 -2.76
CA ALA A 285 2.71 0.16 -2.06
C ALA A 285 2.57 1.53 -2.74
N LEU A 286 2.67 1.62 -4.07
CA LEU A 286 2.48 2.89 -4.79
C LEU A 286 1.02 3.38 -4.72
N ALA A 287 0.05 2.52 -5.00
CA ALA A 287 -1.36 2.90 -4.96
C ALA A 287 -1.83 3.17 -3.53
N SER A 288 -1.28 2.45 -2.54
CA SER A 288 -1.49 2.72 -1.11
C SER A 288 -0.99 4.11 -0.75
N ALA A 289 0.24 4.45 -1.15
CA ALA A 289 0.84 5.76 -0.92
C ALA A 289 0.08 6.91 -1.60
N VAL A 290 -0.31 6.74 -2.87
CA VAL A 290 -1.10 7.74 -3.62
C VAL A 290 -2.49 7.91 -3.01
N ALA A 291 -3.16 6.81 -2.64
CA ALA A 291 -4.48 6.86 -2.01
C ALA A 291 -4.45 7.56 -0.64
N GLN A 292 -3.47 7.22 0.20
CA GLN A 292 -3.28 7.86 1.50
C GLN A 292 -2.97 9.36 1.33
N ALA A 293 -2.05 9.73 0.45
CA ALA A 293 -1.72 11.13 0.21
C ALA A 293 -2.91 11.99 -0.25
N PHE A 294 -3.81 11.46 -1.09
CA PHE A 294 -5.03 12.17 -1.48
C PHE A 294 -6.06 12.23 -0.33
N LEU A 295 -6.24 11.15 0.44
CA LEU A 295 -7.11 11.14 1.63
C LEU A 295 -6.64 12.16 2.66
N GLU A 296 -5.35 12.20 2.94
CA GLU A 296 -4.71 13.12 3.89
C GLU A 296 -4.76 14.56 3.38
N ALA A 297 -4.54 14.82 2.09
CA ALA A 297 -4.72 16.14 1.50
C ALA A 297 -6.16 16.66 1.64
N ARG A 298 -7.17 15.77 1.56
CA ARG A 298 -8.57 16.12 1.84
C ARG A 298 -8.79 16.40 3.33
N ASP A 299 -8.28 15.53 4.20
CA ASP A 299 -8.49 15.62 5.65
C ASP A 299 -7.75 16.83 6.27
N LEU A 300 -6.68 17.29 5.62
CA LEU A 300 -5.96 18.55 5.90
C LEU A 300 -6.55 19.78 5.17
N GLY A 301 -7.66 19.63 4.43
CA GLY A 301 -8.40 20.75 3.81
C GLY A 301 -7.79 21.34 2.53
N VAL A 302 -6.81 20.68 1.91
CA VAL A 302 -6.11 21.16 0.69
C VAL A 302 -6.94 20.92 -0.56
N ILE A 303 -7.70 19.82 -0.58
CA ILE A 303 -8.63 19.46 -1.65
C ILE A 303 -10.00 19.19 -1.04
N ASP A 304 -11.06 19.65 -1.70
CA ASP A 304 -12.44 19.45 -1.27
C ASP A 304 -13.02 18.09 -1.71
N ARG A 305 -12.41 17.47 -2.73
CA ARG A 305 -12.87 16.22 -3.35
C ARG A 305 -11.70 15.34 -3.78
N LEU A 306 -11.84 14.04 -3.57
CA LEU A 306 -10.89 13.04 -4.04
C LEU A 306 -11.05 12.80 -5.57
N PRO A 307 -9.95 12.66 -6.32
CA PRO A 307 -10.00 12.04 -7.65
C PRO A 307 -10.36 10.56 -7.50
N ARG A 308 -11.11 9.98 -8.44
CA ARG A 308 -11.36 8.53 -8.47
C ARG A 308 -10.04 7.79 -8.68
N ILE A 309 -9.67 6.94 -7.74
CA ILE A 309 -8.43 6.15 -7.81
C ILE A 309 -8.73 4.84 -8.54
N HIS A 310 -8.11 4.64 -9.70
CA HIS A 310 -8.22 3.41 -10.47
C HIS A 310 -6.94 2.59 -10.36
N ALA A 311 -7.06 1.39 -9.77
CA ALA A 311 -5.94 0.47 -9.58
C ALA A 311 -5.80 -0.47 -10.79
N VAL A 312 -4.73 -0.33 -11.57
CA VAL A 312 -4.55 -1.05 -12.84
C VAL A 312 -3.70 -2.30 -12.65
N GLN A 313 -4.23 -3.45 -13.03
CA GLN A 313 -3.53 -4.74 -13.05
C GLN A 313 -3.60 -5.39 -14.44
N THR A 314 -2.72 -6.37 -14.70
CA THR A 314 -2.75 -7.17 -15.94
C THR A 314 -3.67 -8.39 -15.78
N LEU A 315 -4.28 -8.87 -16.87
CA LEU A 315 -4.92 -10.19 -16.95
C LEU A 315 -3.99 -11.32 -16.49
N GLY A 316 -2.66 -11.16 -16.60
CA GLY A 316 -1.68 -12.11 -16.09
C GLY A 316 -1.65 -12.24 -14.55
N GLY A 317 -2.16 -11.26 -13.81
CA GLY A 317 -2.15 -11.25 -12.34
C GLY A 317 -2.95 -10.09 -11.76
N TYR A 318 -4.16 -10.37 -11.27
CA TYR A 318 -5.11 -9.36 -10.77
C TYR A 318 -5.72 -9.67 -9.37
N PRO A 319 -4.92 -10.05 -8.35
CA PRO A 319 -5.47 -10.46 -7.06
C PRO A 319 -6.18 -9.33 -6.29
N LEU A 320 -5.85 -8.05 -6.53
CA LEU A 320 -6.54 -6.91 -5.91
C LEU A 320 -7.96 -6.73 -6.46
N ALA A 321 -8.17 -6.90 -7.77
CA ALA A 321 -9.51 -6.79 -8.36
C ALA A 321 -10.48 -7.79 -7.71
N ARG A 322 -10.04 -9.05 -7.60
CA ARG A 322 -10.76 -10.13 -6.91
C ARG A 322 -11.03 -9.84 -5.43
N ALA A 323 -10.08 -9.19 -4.73
CA ALA A 323 -10.27 -8.79 -3.34
C ALA A 323 -11.30 -7.65 -3.21
N TYR A 324 -11.24 -6.66 -4.09
CA TYR A 324 -12.19 -5.55 -4.18
C TYR A 324 -13.62 -6.06 -4.44
N ASP A 325 -13.81 -6.92 -5.44
CA ASP A 325 -15.13 -7.48 -5.78
C ASP A 325 -15.77 -8.21 -4.60
N ARG A 326 -14.97 -8.93 -3.79
CA ARG A 326 -15.47 -9.57 -2.56
C ARG A 326 -15.81 -8.58 -1.45
N VAL A 327 -15.04 -7.52 -1.28
CA VAL A 327 -15.37 -6.45 -0.32
C VAL A 327 -16.68 -5.77 -0.76
N VAL A 328 -16.83 -5.45 -2.05
CA VAL A 328 -18.05 -4.86 -2.63
C VAL A 328 -19.25 -5.80 -2.52
N ALA A 329 -19.10 -7.11 -2.78
CA ALA A 329 -20.18 -8.08 -2.60
C ALA A 329 -20.69 -8.10 -1.14
N ARG A 330 -19.76 -8.15 -0.18
CA ARG A 330 -20.06 -8.18 1.26
C ARG A 330 -20.62 -6.86 1.79
N LEU A 331 -20.17 -5.72 1.25
CA LEU A 331 -20.82 -4.43 1.47
C LEU A 331 -22.25 -4.45 0.91
N GLY A 332 -22.44 -5.03 -0.28
CA GLY A 332 -23.74 -5.15 -0.92
C GLY A 332 -24.73 -5.95 -0.08
N ASP A 333 -24.31 -7.06 0.54
CA ASP A 333 -25.13 -7.79 1.51
C ASP A 333 -25.53 -6.89 2.68
N ARG A 334 -24.54 -6.29 3.36
CA ARG A 334 -24.76 -5.40 4.52
C ARG A 334 -25.60 -4.16 4.24
N LEU A 335 -25.58 -3.64 3.00
CA LEU A 335 -26.37 -2.48 2.60
C LEU A 335 -27.77 -2.85 2.10
N ARG A 336 -27.96 -4.06 1.53
CA ARG A 336 -29.30 -4.62 1.25
C ARG A 336 -30.11 -4.86 2.52
N ASP A 337 -29.44 -5.20 3.62
CA ASP A 337 -30.08 -5.41 4.93
C ASP A 337 -30.53 -4.09 5.61
N ARG A 338 -30.26 -2.91 5.03
CA ARG A 338 -30.76 -1.62 5.55
C ARG A 338 -32.22 -1.37 5.13
N PRO A 339 -33.06 -0.75 6.00
CA PRO A 339 -34.46 -0.44 5.67
C PRO A 339 -34.66 0.41 4.40
N GLU A 340 -33.66 1.22 4.03
CA GLU A 340 -33.71 2.14 2.90
C GLU A 340 -33.34 1.46 1.56
N GLY A 341 -32.63 0.33 1.60
CA GLY A 341 -32.03 -0.32 0.42
C GLY A 341 -30.90 0.49 -0.22
N GLY A 342 -29.91 -0.17 -0.82
CA GLY A 342 -28.78 0.54 -1.44
C GLY A 342 -28.02 -0.27 -2.48
N ALA A 343 -27.73 0.36 -3.61
CA ALA A 343 -26.71 -0.08 -4.56
C ALA A 343 -25.39 0.66 -4.26
N ILE A 344 -24.26 -0.01 -4.41
CA ILE A 344 -22.94 0.61 -4.25
C ILE A 344 -22.64 1.41 -5.53
N ALA A 345 -22.79 2.73 -5.45
CA ALA A 345 -22.52 3.65 -6.54
C ALA A 345 -21.78 4.90 -6.02
N GLY A 346 -20.60 5.17 -6.57
CA GLY A 346 -19.80 6.34 -6.22
C GLY A 346 -19.00 6.20 -4.92
N PRO A 347 -18.51 7.33 -4.37
CA PRO A 347 -17.69 7.36 -3.16
C PRO A 347 -18.44 6.88 -1.91
N LEU A 348 -17.79 6.07 -1.08
CA LEU A 348 -18.30 5.63 0.22
C LEU A 348 -17.61 6.36 1.37
N ASP A 349 -18.38 6.72 2.41
CA ASP A 349 -17.80 7.16 3.67
C ASP A 349 -17.14 5.98 4.41
N LEU A 350 -15.85 6.11 4.73
CA LEU A 350 -15.11 5.10 5.49
C LEU A 350 -15.43 5.13 7.00
N ALA A 351 -16.10 6.17 7.50
CA ALA A 351 -16.54 6.27 8.88
C ALA A 351 -17.88 5.52 9.12
N ASP A 352 -18.71 5.34 8.07
CA ASP A 352 -19.95 4.58 8.09
C ASP A 352 -19.73 3.21 8.79
N PRO A 353 -20.55 2.85 9.80
CA PRO A 353 -20.35 1.61 10.56
C PRO A 353 -20.33 0.35 9.71
N SER A 354 -21.18 0.24 8.68
CA SER A 354 -21.21 -0.95 7.81
C SER A 354 -19.98 -1.04 6.91
N VAL A 355 -19.50 0.11 6.39
CA VAL A 355 -18.25 0.15 5.59
C VAL A 355 -17.05 -0.23 6.47
N ARG A 356 -16.95 0.37 7.65
CA ARG A 356 -15.92 0.09 8.66
C ARG A 356 -15.93 -1.35 9.14
N ASP A 357 -17.10 -1.93 9.41
CA ASP A 357 -17.25 -3.33 9.82
C ASP A 357 -16.78 -4.31 8.74
N VAL A 358 -17.14 -4.09 7.47
CA VAL A 358 -16.74 -4.98 6.38
C VAL A 358 -15.23 -4.90 6.14
N LEU A 359 -14.64 -3.70 6.20
CA LEU A 359 -13.19 -3.52 6.10
C LEU A 359 -12.45 -4.14 7.29
N ALA A 360 -12.97 -3.99 8.51
CA ALA A 360 -12.39 -4.61 9.71
C ALA A 360 -12.54 -6.16 9.69
N PHE A 361 -13.63 -6.68 9.15
CA PHE A 361 -13.79 -8.11 8.89
C PHE A 361 -12.77 -8.60 7.86
N ALA A 362 -12.62 -7.89 6.75
CA ALA A 362 -11.71 -8.26 5.66
C ALA A 362 -10.23 -8.21 6.11
N ALA A 363 -9.88 -7.28 6.99
CA ALA A 363 -8.58 -7.21 7.65
C ALA A 363 -8.28 -8.39 8.60
N ARG A 364 -9.30 -9.08 9.12
CA ARG A 364 -9.16 -10.20 10.08
C ARG A 364 -9.33 -11.59 9.47
N HIS A 365 -9.68 -11.65 8.20
CA HIS A 365 -9.94 -12.88 7.45
C HIS A 365 -9.31 -12.76 6.06
N ARG A 366 -8.03 -12.36 6.04
CA ARG A 366 -7.29 -11.90 4.85
C ARG A 366 -7.36 -12.91 3.71
N SER A 367 -7.21 -14.19 4.02
CA SER A 367 -7.26 -15.34 3.11
C SER A 367 -8.57 -15.46 2.32
N MET A 368 -9.68 -14.92 2.84
CA MET A 368 -10.95 -14.88 2.10
C MET A 368 -10.93 -13.90 0.92
N PHE A 369 -10.01 -12.92 0.92
CA PHE A 369 -9.92 -11.83 -0.05
C PHE A 369 -8.63 -11.93 -0.89
N MET A 370 -7.48 -12.08 -0.22
CA MET A 370 -6.13 -12.07 -0.79
C MET A 370 -5.43 -13.42 -0.61
N TRP A 371 -4.90 -13.95 -1.71
CA TRP A 371 -4.04 -15.15 -1.79
C TRP A 371 -3.39 -15.20 -3.18
N PRO A 372 -2.35 -16.04 -3.42
CA PRO A 372 -1.63 -16.06 -4.69
C PRO A 372 -2.46 -16.57 -5.88
N TRP A 373 -2.01 -16.27 -7.09
CA TRP A 373 -2.50 -16.96 -8.30
C TRP A 373 -2.30 -18.49 -8.22
N ALA A 374 -3.11 -19.23 -8.99
CA ALA A 374 -3.02 -20.68 -9.06
C ALA A 374 -1.83 -21.16 -9.93
N GLU A 375 -1.44 -20.36 -10.93
CA GLU A 375 -0.42 -20.65 -11.93
C GLU A 375 0.56 -19.47 -12.05
N GLU A 376 1.74 -19.70 -12.63
CA GLU A 376 2.76 -18.65 -12.81
C GLU A 376 2.27 -17.57 -13.79
N PRO A 377 2.28 -16.28 -13.40
CA PRO A 377 1.73 -15.19 -14.19
C PRO A 377 2.66 -14.85 -15.36
N LYS A 378 2.11 -14.24 -16.40
CA LYS A 378 2.89 -13.73 -17.53
C LYS A 378 2.33 -12.39 -17.98
N SER A 379 3.21 -11.40 -18.12
CA SER A 379 2.89 -10.09 -18.67
C SER A 379 4.18 -9.36 -19.06
N ILE A 380 4.10 -8.46 -20.05
CA ILE A 380 5.16 -7.48 -20.35
C ILE A 380 5.34 -6.48 -19.20
N ALA A 381 4.30 -6.25 -18.38
CA ALA A 381 4.32 -5.39 -17.20
C ALA A 381 4.85 -6.14 -15.97
N THR A 382 6.05 -6.74 -16.08
CA THR A 382 6.62 -7.66 -15.09
C THR A 382 6.74 -7.07 -13.68
N GLY A 383 6.91 -5.76 -13.54
CA GLY A 383 7.03 -5.09 -12.23
C GLY A 383 5.71 -4.85 -11.49
N ILE A 384 4.58 -5.33 -12.02
CA ILE A 384 3.30 -5.47 -11.30
C ILE A 384 2.85 -6.95 -11.17
N LEU A 385 3.72 -7.91 -11.45
CA LEU A 385 3.50 -9.33 -11.18
C LEU A 385 4.02 -9.70 -9.79
N ASP A 386 3.39 -9.17 -8.74
CA ASP A 386 3.58 -9.63 -7.35
C ASP A 386 2.51 -10.69 -7.02
N ASP A 387 2.90 -11.77 -6.31
CA ASP A 387 2.02 -12.94 -6.07
C ASP A 387 0.76 -12.60 -5.29
N GLU A 388 0.89 -11.67 -4.35
CA GLU A 388 -0.20 -10.98 -3.69
C GLU A 388 -0.03 -9.46 -3.80
N THR A 389 -1.14 -8.73 -3.77
CA THR A 389 -1.09 -7.30 -3.48
C THR A 389 -0.98 -7.15 -1.96
N TYR A 390 0.24 -7.06 -1.43
CA TYR A 390 0.51 -6.97 0.01
C TYR A 390 -0.26 -5.82 0.68
N ASP A 391 -0.28 -4.64 0.07
CA ASP A 391 -0.95 -3.43 0.59
C ASP A 391 -2.45 -3.31 0.20
N TRP A 392 -3.10 -4.42 -0.19
CA TRP A 392 -4.42 -4.41 -0.84
C TRP A 392 -5.50 -3.66 -0.09
N LEU A 393 -5.58 -3.79 1.24
CA LEU A 393 -6.69 -3.22 2.01
C LEU A 393 -6.64 -1.68 1.98
N ALA A 394 -5.45 -1.08 2.00
CA ALA A 394 -5.28 0.36 1.83
C ALA A 394 -5.70 0.83 0.43
N VAL A 395 -5.38 0.05 -0.61
CA VAL A 395 -5.79 0.36 -1.99
C VAL A 395 -7.31 0.22 -2.16
N VAL A 396 -7.93 -0.85 -1.64
CA VAL A 396 -9.39 -1.04 -1.61
C VAL A 396 -10.07 0.15 -0.91
N ARG A 397 -9.55 0.58 0.25
CA ARG A 397 -10.07 1.76 0.96
C ARG A 397 -9.97 3.04 0.14
N GLY A 398 -8.87 3.25 -0.58
CA GLY A 398 -8.71 4.36 -1.51
C GLY A 398 -9.73 4.35 -2.66
N MET A 399 -9.96 3.18 -3.27
CA MET A 399 -10.95 3.01 -4.34
C MET A 399 -12.37 3.28 -3.83
N LEU A 400 -12.78 2.65 -2.72
CA LEU A 400 -14.10 2.86 -2.11
C LEU A 400 -14.33 4.32 -1.71
N ALA A 401 -13.36 4.95 -1.03
CA ALA A 401 -13.49 6.34 -0.56
C ALA A 401 -13.53 7.37 -1.69
N SER A 402 -12.96 7.06 -2.85
CA SER A 402 -12.94 7.96 -4.01
C SER A 402 -14.02 7.65 -5.05
N GLY A 403 -14.74 6.53 -4.92
CA GLY A 403 -15.63 6.02 -5.97
C GLY A 403 -14.88 5.52 -7.21
N GLY A 404 -13.61 5.14 -7.04
CA GLY A 404 -12.78 4.48 -8.03
C GLY A 404 -12.95 2.96 -8.02
N SER A 405 -12.16 2.26 -8.85
CA SER A 405 -12.34 0.83 -9.10
C SER A 405 -11.05 0.17 -9.61
N PRO A 406 -10.89 -1.16 -9.45
CA PRO A 406 -9.86 -1.89 -10.15
C PRO A 406 -10.12 -1.87 -11.67
N VAL A 407 -9.05 -1.90 -12.45
CA VAL A 407 -9.09 -2.01 -13.92
C VAL A 407 -8.12 -3.12 -14.32
N VAL A 408 -8.59 -4.14 -15.04
CA VAL A 408 -7.76 -5.27 -15.48
C VAL A 408 -7.60 -5.20 -16.99
N VAL A 409 -6.36 -5.09 -17.45
CA VAL A 409 -6.02 -4.86 -18.86
C VAL A 409 -5.26 -6.03 -19.48
N GLY A 410 -5.47 -6.26 -20.79
CA GLY A 410 -4.76 -7.27 -21.55
C GLY A 410 -3.41 -6.81 -22.11
N GLU A 411 -2.58 -7.76 -22.49
CA GLU A 411 -1.21 -7.53 -22.97
C GLU A 411 -1.14 -6.63 -24.21
N ALA A 412 -2.11 -6.73 -25.13
CA ALA A 412 -2.20 -5.83 -26.29
C ALA A 412 -2.39 -4.37 -25.87
N THR A 413 -3.28 -4.09 -24.91
CA THR A 413 -3.50 -2.74 -24.38
C THR A 413 -2.28 -2.22 -23.62
N LEU A 414 -1.54 -3.09 -22.92
CA LEU A 414 -0.30 -2.72 -22.23
C LEU A 414 0.82 -2.34 -23.21
N LEU A 415 0.96 -3.09 -24.31
CA LEU A 415 1.94 -2.82 -25.36
C LEU A 415 1.62 -1.48 -26.05
N GLU A 416 0.38 -1.35 -26.51
CA GLU A 416 -0.13 -0.14 -27.16
C GLU A 416 0.01 1.09 -26.25
N ALA A 417 -0.26 0.96 -24.94
CA ALA A 417 -0.05 2.04 -23.98
C ALA A 417 1.42 2.42 -23.80
N ASN A 418 2.36 1.46 -23.84
CA ASN A 418 3.79 1.80 -23.76
C ASN A 418 4.25 2.55 -25.02
N GLU A 419 3.83 2.09 -26.20
CA GLU A 419 4.12 2.75 -27.48
C GLU A 419 3.51 4.15 -27.57
N LEU A 420 2.25 4.30 -27.14
CA LEU A 420 1.57 5.59 -27.07
C LEU A 420 2.26 6.53 -26.08
N ALA A 421 2.57 6.07 -24.87
CA ALA A 421 3.28 6.86 -23.87
C ALA A 421 4.59 7.43 -24.44
N ARG A 422 5.42 6.56 -25.01
CA ARG A 422 6.74 6.92 -25.55
C ARG A 422 6.64 7.83 -26.77
N SER A 423 5.73 7.54 -27.71
CA SER A 423 5.59 8.31 -28.95
C SER A 423 4.88 9.66 -28.78
N ALA A 424 4.02 9.82 -27.77
CA ALA A 424 3.31 11.07 -27.49
C ALA A 424 4.05 12.01 -26.53
N THR A 425 4.92 11.48 -25.65
CA THR A 425 5.60 12.28 -24.61
C THR A 425 7.12 12.36 -24.76
N GLY A 426 7.74 11.46 -25.53
CA GLY A 426 9.19 11.29 -25.57
C GLY A 426 9.79 10.61 -24.33
N VAL A 427 9.00 10.35 -23.28
CA VAL A 427 9.48 9.72 -22.04
C VAL A 427 9.80 8.24 -22.28
N HIS A 428 11.01 7.80 -21.92
CA HIS A 428 11.47 6.41 -22.06
C HIS A 428 10.94 5.48 -20.95
N VAL A 429 9.63 5.51 -20.71
CA VAL A 429 8.93 4.70 -19.71
C VAL A 429 8.89 3.21 -20.10
N ASP A 430 9.05 2.30 -19.12
CA ASP A 430 8.90 0.84 -19.33
C ASP A 430 7.42 0.38 -19.33
N PRO A 431 7.07 -0.83 -19.80
CA PRO A 431 5.67 -1.28 -19.87
C PRO A 431 4.96 -1.32 -18.52
N THR A 432 5.66 -1.68 -17.44
CA THR A 432 5.16 -1.54 -16.06
C THR A 432 4.99 -0.08 -15.71
N GLY A 433 5.99 0.72 -16.07
CA GLY A 433 6.04 2.17 -15.93
C GLY A 433 4.84 2.88 -16.55
N SER A 434 4.27 2.37 -17.64
CA SER A 434 3.15 2.98 -18.37
C SER A 434 1.79 2.28 -18.18
N ALA A 435 1.70 1.20 -17.39
CA ALA A 435 0.47 0.42 -17.25
C ALA A 435 -0.76 1.23 -16.77
N GLY A 436 -0.57 2.32 -16.01
CA GLY A 436 -1.65 3.25 -15.67
C GLY A 436 -2.35 3.86 -16.91
N LEU A 437 -1.62 4.13 -17.99
CA LEU A 437 -2.16 4.61 -19.26
C LEU A 437 -3.01 3.54 -19.98
N ALA A 438 -2.65 2.25 -19.85
CA ALA A 438 -3.47 1.17 -20.39
C ALA A 438 -4.85 1.10 -19.71
N GLY A 439 -4.90 1.32 -18.39
CA GLY A 439 -6.16 1.40 -17.66
C GLY A 439 -7.02 2.61 -18.07
N LEU A 440 -6.39 3.75 -18.36
CA LEU A 440 -7.08 4.92 -18.92
C LEU A 440 -7.65 4.59 -20.32
N MET A 441 -6.85 3.98 -21.20
CA MET A 441 -7.28 3.60 -22.55
C MET A 441 -8.46 2.62 -22.54
N ASP A 442 -8.42 1.62 -21.65
CA ASP A 442 -9.49 0.65 -21.49
C ASP A 442 -10.82 1.30 -21.03
N LEU A 443 -10.79 2.14 -20.00
CA LEU A 443 -12.00 2.85 -19.55
C LEU A 443 -12.49 3.90 -20.57
N ALA A 444 -11.59 4.58 -21.28
CA ALA A 444 -11.97 5.52 -22.34
C ALA A 444 -12.68 4.81 -23.50
N ARG A 445 -12.21 3.61 -23.91
CA ARG A 445 -12.86 2.78 -24.94
C ARG A 445 -14.26 2.30 -24.56
N ARG A 446 -14.51 2.10 -23.26
CA ARG A 446 -15.83 1.73 -22.72
C ARG A 446 -16.79 2.92 -22.63
N GLY A 447 -16.31 4.15 -22.82
CA GLY A 447 -17.08 5.38 -22.59
C GLY A 447 -17.17 5.79 -21.12
N ASP A 448 -16.44 5.11 -20.22
CA ASP A 448 -16.48 5.36 -18.78
C ASP A 448 -15.74 6.63 -18.37
N VAL A 449 -14.87 7.19 -19.22
CA VAL A 449 -14.14 8.44 -19.03
C VAL A 449 -14.63 9.47 -20.04
N ARG A 450 -15.12 10.63 -19.57
CA ARG A 450 -15.63 11.68 -20.46
C ARG A 450 -14.49 12.56 -21.01
N PRO A 451 -14.60 13.10 -22.25
CA PRO A 451 -13.62 14.02 -22.83
C PRO A 451 -13.37 15.32 -22.07
N ASP A 452 -14.27 15.74 -21.17
CA ASP A 452 -14.14 16.94 -20.33
C ASP A 452 -13.47 16.67 -18.97
N GLU A 453 -13.21 15.41 -18.60
CA GLU A 453 -12.52 15.08 -17.35
C GLU A 453 -11.02 15.38 -17.41
N THR A 454 -10.46 15.86 -16.30
CA THR A 454 -8.99 15.93 -16.11
C THR A 454 -8.53 14.65 -15.41
N VAL A 455 -7.64 13.89 -16.06
CA VAL A 455 -7.18 12.57 -15.59
C VAL A 455 -5.66 12.54 -15.41
N ALA A 456 -5.16 11.75 -14.46
CA ALA A 456 -3.74 11.57 -14.22
C ALA A 456 -3.28 10.14 -14.49
N VAL A 457 -2.13 9.99 -15.16
CA VAL A 457 -1.40 8.74 -15.33
C VAL A 457 0.01 8.88 -14.76
N LEU A 458 0.54 7.81 -14.17
CA LEU A 458 1.87 7.81 -13.55
C LEU A 458 2.86 7.03 -14.43
N PHE A 459 3.95 7.68 -14.84
CA PHE A 459 5.06 7.06 -15.57
C PHE A 459 6.16 6.67 -14.57
N THR A 460 6.09 5.44 -14.08
CA THR A 460 6.69 5.06 -12.78
C THR A 460 8.10 4.46 -12.83
N GLY A 461 8.63 4.12 -14.02
CA GLY A 461 9.92 3.45 -14.19
C GLY A 461 10.46 3.49 -15.62
N ILE A 462 11.79 3.49 -15.75
CA ILE A 462 12.49 3.64 -17.04
C ILE A 462 12.74 2.32 -17.76
N THR A 463 12.62 2.36 -19.09
CA THR A 463 13.19 1.32 -19.97
C THR A 463 14.71 1.37 -19.86
N ARG A 464 15.33 0.35 -19.25
CA ARG A 464 16.79 0.26 -19.13
C ARG A 464 17.39 -0.43 -20.34
N ARG A 465 18.13 0.33 -21.14
CA ARG A 465 19.05 -0.22 -22.13
C ARG A 465 20.32 -0.65 -21.42
N PHE A 466 20.41 -1.93 -21.11
CA PHE A 466 21.65 -2.51 -20.63
C PHE A 466 22.55 -2.89 -21.81
N VAL A 467 23.76 -2.34 -21.85
CA VAL A 467 24.80 -2.83 -22.76
C VAL A 467 25.44 -4.05 -22.10
N THR A 468 25.15 -5.24 -22.62
CA THR A 468 25.89 -6.45 -22.24
C THR A 468 27.38 -6.23 -22.57
N PRO A 469 28.31 -6.37 -21.61
CA PRO A 469 29.72 -6.26 -21.92
C PRO A 469 30.10 -7.32 -22.95
N ALA A 470 30.75 -6.91 -24.05
CA ALA A 470 31.28 -7.86 -25.02
C ALA A 470 32.25 -8.82 -24.29
N PRO A 471 32.20 -10.13 -24.56
CA PRO A 471 33.12 -11.08 -23.94
C PRO A 471 34.57 -10.65 -24.23
N ARG A 472 35.40 -10.64 -23.19
CA ARG A 472 36.81 -10.22 -23.27
C ARG A 472 37.54 -11.10 -24.30
N GLY A 473 37.81 -10.54 -25.48
CA GLY A 473 38.49 -11.23 -26.59
C GLY A 473 37.93 -10.94 -27.99
N ALA A 474 36.72 -10.38 -28.13
CA ALA A 474 36.15 -10.06 -29.43
C ALA A 474 36.59 -8.67 -29.95
N THR A 475 37.16 -8.63 -31.16
CA THR A 475 37.57 -7.39 -31.84
C THR A 475 36.36 -6.54 -32.21
N ARG A 476 36.52 -5.22 -32.16
CA ARG A 476 35.46 -4.20 -32.24
C ARG A 476 34.71 -4.22 -33.59
N ALA A 477 33.49 -4.75 -33.60
CA ALA A 477 32.50 -4.51 -34.66
C ALA A 477 31.46 -3.47 -34.18
N LEU A 478 31.05 -2.57 -35.08
CA LEU A 478 30.02 -1.57 -34.79
C LEU A 478 28.64 -2.24 -34.66
N ALA A 479 28.02 -2.12 -33.49
CA ALA A 479 26.68 -2.65 -33.25
C ALA A 479 25.61 -1.72 -33.85
N ALA A 480 24.86 -2.22 -34.82
CA ALA A 480 23.54 -1.67 -35.15
C ALA A 480 22.55 -2.01 -34.01
N PRO A 481 21.52 -1.18 -33.75
CA PRO A 481 20.53 -1.48 -32.73
C PRO A 481 19.66 -2.66 -33.17
N LEU A 482 19.64 -3.72 -32.37
CA LEU A 482 18.58 -4.73 -32.46
C LEU A 482 17.27 -4.07 -32.01
N ALA A 483 16.38 -3.83 -32.97
CA ALA A 483 14.96 -3.73 -32.69
C ALA A 483 14.39 -5.15 -32.85
N ASP A 484 13.63 -5.63 -31.86
CA ASP A 484 12.79 -6.80 -32.02
C ASP A 484 11.59 -6.42 -32.91
N LEU A 485 11.85 -6.39 -34.22
CA LEU A 485 10.86 -6.30 -35.27
C LEU A 485 10.17 -7.66 -35.41
N ILE A 486 9.02 -7.80 -34.77
CA ILE A 486 7.98 -8.68 -35.31
C ILE A 486 7.29 -7.88 -36.40
N ASP A 487 7.80 -7.98 -37.62
CA ASP A 487 7.17 -7.43 -38.82
C ASP A 487 6.26 -8.52 -39.43
N PRO A 488 4.94 -8.32 -39.53
CA PRO A 488 4.05 -9.23 -40.23
C PRO A 488 4.20 -9.03 -41.75
N ASP A 489 4.84 -10.00 -42.41
CA ASP A 489 5.19 -10.00 -43.83
C ASP A 489 4.04 -9.50 -44.74
N PRO A 490 4.20 -8.34 -45.42
CA PRO A 490 3.16 -7.80 -46.30
C PRO A 490 3.20 -8.50 -47.66
N GLY A 491 2.12 -9.22 -47.98
CA GLY A 491 2.01 -9.92 -49.27
C GLY A 491 2.21 -8.99 -50.48
N GLN A 492 3.11 -9.38 -51.39
CA GLN A 492 3.26 -8.76 -52.71
C GLN A 492 3.10 -9.78 -53.84
N ALA A 493 2.63 -9.30 -54.99
CA ALA A 493 2.29 -10.09 -56.16
C ALA A 493 3.09 -9.65 -57.40
N GLY A 494 3.38 -10.60 -58.29
CA GLY A 494 4.04 -10.39 -59.59
C GLY A 494 5.13 -11.45 -59.85
N GLU A 495 5.25 -12.12 -61.01
CA GLU A 495 4.53 -11.95 -62.28
C GLU A 495 4.25 -13.27 -63.06
N ARG A 496 3.25 -13.12 -63.94
CA ARG A 496 2.70 -13.94 -65.04
C ARG A 496 3.61 -14.98 -65.74
N VAL A 497 3.02 -16.14 -66.02
CA VAL A 497 3.09 -16.83 -67.34
C VAL A 497 1.67 -17.28 -67.72
N ALA A 498 1.33 -17.31 -69.02
CA ALA A 498 0.01 -17.64 -69.54
C ALA A 498 -0.19 -19.17 -69.74
N ASP A 499 -1.43 -19.68 -69.69
CA ASP A 499 -2.24 -19.94 -70.89
C ASP A 499 -3.70 -20.39 -70.53
N ARG A 500 -4.49 -20.78 -71.54
CA ARG A 500 -5.96 -20.88 -71.64
C ARG A 500 -6.67 -22.05 -70.95
N SER A 501 -8.02 -22.00 -71.08
CA SER A 501 -9.09 -23.01 -70.86
C SER A 501 -9.61 -23.11 -69.42
N ARG A 502 -10.90 -22.88 -69.11
CA ARG A 502 -12.24 -23.36 -69.59
C ARG A 502 -12.68 -24.68 -68.92
N VAL A 503 -13.96 -24.70 -68.49
CA VAL A 503 -14.72 -25.84 -67.89
C VAL A 503 -14.32 -26.11 -66.42
N GLY A 504 -15.21 -26.41 -65.46
CA GLY A 504 -16.68 -26.51 -65.48
C GLY A 504 -17.25 -26.70 -64.06
N ASP A 505 -18.56 -26.95 -63.94
CA ASP A 505 -19.33 -26.86 -62.69
C ASP A 505 -19.33 -28.12 -61.77
N ASP A 506 -19.33 -27.86 -60.45
CA ASP A 506 -20.05 -28.59 -59.37
C ASP A 506 -19.66 -30.07 -59.03
N PRO A 507 -20.27 -30.74 -58.01
CA PRO A 507 -19.92 -30.67 -56.59
C PRO A 507 -19.40 -32.01 -55.99
N GLY A 508 -19.01 -32.02 -54.70
CA GLY A 508 -18.70 -33.25 -53.96
C GLY A 508 -18.63 -33.08 -52.43
N ASP A 509 -19.33 -33.95 -51.71
CA ASP A 509 -19.36 -34.04 -50.24
C ASP A 509 -18.03 -34.54 -49.63
N ASP A 510 -17.73 -34.10 -48.39
CA ASP A 510 -17.65 -35.00 -47.21
C ASP A 510 -17.03 -34.33 -45.95
N ARG A 511 -17.67 -34.58 -44.80
CA ARG A 511 -17.24 -34.33 -43.40
C ARG A 511 -18.19 -35.12 -42.46
N PRO A 512 -17.84 -35.40 -41.19
CA PRO A 512 -16.53 -35.75 -40.62
C PRO A 512 -16.60 -36.96 -39.65
N ASP A 513 -15.48 -37.63 -39.37
CA ASP A 513 -15.45 -38.72 -38.37
C ASP A 513 -15.39 -38.25 -36.90
N ARG A 514 -16.03 -39.02 -36.01
CA ARG A 514 -16.15 -38.82 -34.55
C ARG A 514 -15.57 -40.04 -33.78
N PRO A 515 -15.22 -39.90 -32.48
CA PRO A 515 -14.71 -41.00 -31.65
C PRO A 515 -15.84 -41.88 -31.06
N PRO A 516 -15.54 -43.07 -30.50
CA PRO A 516 -16.53 -44.13 -30.27
C PRO A 516 -17.27 -44.14 -28.92
N SER A 517 -18.60 -44.29 -29.01
CA SER A 517 -19.51 -45.25 -28.33
C SER A 517 -19.62 -45.37 -26.78
N ASP A 518 -20.85 -45.11 -26.28
CA ASP A 518 -21.42 -45.63 -25.01
C ASP A 518 -21.78 -47.14 -25.07
N PRO A 519 -22.27 -47.79 -23.98
CA PRO A 519 -23.73 -47.81 -23.69
C PRO A 519 -24.11 -47.74 -22.19
N GLY A 520 -25.33 -47.35 -21.78
CA GLY A 520 -26.48 -46.87 -22.56
C GLY A 520 -27.75 -46.64 -21.71
N GLU A 521 -28.85 -46.28 -22.40
CA GLU A 521 -30.27 -46.26 -21.97
C GLU A 521 -30.75 -45.18 -20.94
N GLY A 522 -31.59 -44.24 -21.42
CA GLY A 522 -32.38 -43.28 -20.63
C GLY A 522 -33.88 -43.65 -20.59
N PRO A 523 -34.86 -42.72 -20.71
CA PRO A 523 -34.81 -41.25 -20.63
C PRO A 523 -35.92 -40.65 -19.70
N ASP A 524 -36.16 -39.32 -19.82
CA ASP A 524 -37.34 -38.54 -19.38
C ASP A 524 -37.70 -38.40 -17.89
N ARG A 525 -37.48 -37.18 -17.35
CA ARG A 525 -38.58 -36.21 -17.09
C ARG A 525 -38.09 -34.87 -16.51
N ALA A 526 -38.74 -33.78 -16.91
CA ALA A 526 -38.69 -32.50 -16.20
C ALA A 526 -39.69 -32.49 -15.03
N LEU A 527 -39.30 -31.95 -13.86
CA LEU A 527 -40.04 -30.95 -13.06
C LEU A 527 -39.54 -30.81 -11.60
N ARG A 528 -39.56 -29.54 -11.14
CA ARG A 528 -39.71 -29.05 -9.75
C ARG A 528 -38.57 -29.20 -8.74
N ALA A 529 -38.27 -28.07 -8.11
CA ALA A 529 -37.54 -27.96 -6.85
C ALA A 529 -38.40 -28.40 -5.65
N VAL A 530 -37.76 -29.04 -4.66
CA VAL A 530 -38.19 -29.05 -3.25
C VAL A 530 -36.94 -28.95 -2.35
N ARG A 531 -37.10 -28.32 -1.19
CA ARG A 531 -36.08 -28.07 -0.14
C ARG A 531 -35.73 -29.36 0.61
N GLY A 532 -34.52 -29.46 1.17
CA GLY A 532 -34.20 -30.47 2.19
C GLY A 532 -32.71 -30.67 2.49
N GLN A 533 -32.19 -29.95 3.49
CA GLN A 533 -31.15 -30.47 4.39
C GLN A 533 -31.87 -31.34 5.45
N PRO A 534 -31.30 -32.45 5.94
CA PRO A 534 -30.22 -32.37 6.93
C PRO A 534 -29.19 -33.53 6.90
N GLY A 535 -28.18 -33.47 7.78
CA GLY A 535 -27.57 -34.67 8.36
C GLY A 535 -26.05 -34.79 8.23
N ASP A 536 -25.38 -34.35 9.29
CA ASP A 536 -24.11 -34.83 9.85
C ASP A 536 -23.41 -36.03 9.17
N LEU A 537 -22.13 -35.84 8.82
CA LEU A 537 -21.14 -36.93 8.82
C LEU A 537 -19.76 -36.41 9.25
N VAL A 538 -19.48 -36.53 10.55
CA VAL A 538 -18.16 -36.32 11.14
C VAL A 538 -17.28 -37.52 10.83
N VAL A 539 -16.12 -37.29 10.21
CA VAL A 539 -15.10 -38.33 10.00
C VAL A 539 -14.11 -38.31 11.17
N GLN A 540 -14.16 -39.32 12.03
CA GLN A 540 -13.17 -39.53 13.08
C GLN A 540 -11.84 -40.05 12.50
N GLY A 541 -10.72 -39.45 12.95
CA GLY A 541 -9.39 -40.07 12.80
C GLY A 541 -9.10 -41.07 13.94
N PRO A 542 -8.24 -42.07 13.71
CA PRO A 542 -7.90 -43.07 14.73
C PRO A 542 -7.06 -42.47 15.86
N GLY A 543 -7.49 -42.70 17.11
CA GLY A 543 -6.79 -42.22 18.30
C GLY A 543 -5.59 -43.08 18.71
N VAL A 544 -4.68 -42.47 19.48
CA VAL A 544 -3.59 -43.16 20.19
C VAL A 544 -3.69 -42.80 21.68
N ALA A 545 -3.55 -43.80 22.55
CA ALA A 545 -3.75 -43.67 23.98
C ALA A 545 -2.56 -43.03 24.72
N GLY A 546 -2.84 -42.41 25.88
CA GLY A 546 -1.85 -41.71 26.71
C GLY A 546 -0.98 -42.62 27.60
N PRO A 547 -0.35 -42.02 28.63
CA PRO A 547 -1.01 -42.11 29.94
C PRO A 547 -1.16 -40.75 30.65
N MET A 548 -2.22 -40.65 31.47
CA MET A 548 -2.47 -39.54 32.39
C MET A 548 -2.36 -40.06 33.83
N ALA A 549 -1.72 -39.30 34.73
CA ALA A 549 -1.74 -39.55 36.16
C ALA A 549 -2.57 -38.46 36.85
N GLY A 550 -3.42 -38.86 37.82
CA GLY A 550 -4.47 -38.01 38.40
C GLY A 550 -4.03 -37.07 39.54
N PRO A 551 -4.97 -36.26 40.06
CA PRO A 551 -4.69 -35.18 41.01
C PRO A 551 -4.67 -35.63 42.49
N GLY A 552 -3.99 -34.86 43.34
CA GLY A 552 -4.03 -34.97 44.79
C GLY A 552 -4.02 -33.59 45.46
N HIS A 553 -4.88 -33.39 46.47
CA HIS A 553 -5.08 -32.13 47.19
C HIS A 553 -4.44 -32.13 48.60
N GLY A 554 -4.18 -30.93 49.13
CA GLY A 554 -3.91 -30.62 50.54
C GLY A 554 -2.45 -30.26 50.85
N GLY A 555 -2.12 -29.21 51.62
CA GLY A 555 -2.94 -28.13 52.18
C GLY A 555 -2.30 -27.49 53.42
N HIS A 556 -2.19 -26.14 53.46
CA HIS A 556 -1.78 -25.27 54.59
C HIS A 556 -0.35 -25.49 55.18
N ASP A 557 0.47 -24.51 55.56
CA ASP A 557 0.26 -23.26 56.33
C ASP A 557 1.28 -22.14 55.99
N ASP A 558 0.86 -20.88 56.21
CA ASP A 558 1.63 -19.62 56.23
C ASP A 558 2.24 -19.34 57.64
N PRO A 559 2.87 -18.18 57.95
CA PRO A 559 3.86 -17.33 57.24
C PRO A 559 5.06 -16.94 58.15
N VAL A 560 6.07 -16.21 57.63
CA VAL A 560 6.92 -15.34 58.48
C VAL A 560 7.36 -14.05 57.75
N ASP A 561 6.95 -12.90 58.31
CA ASP A 561 7.48 -11.56 57.99
C ASP A 561 8.77 -11.25 58.75
N ARG A 562 9.69 -10.46 58.15
CA ARG A 562 10.27 -9.26 58.81
C ARG A 562 11.17 -8.42 57.90
N ALA A 563 10.92 -7.11 57.90
CA ALA A 563 11.80 -6.08 57.37
C ALA A 563 12.85 -5.62 58.41
N ALA A 564 13.91 -4.93 57.95
CA ALA A 564 14.49 -3.79 58.68
C ALA A 564 15.36 -2.90 57.76
N ASN A 565 15.22 -1.59 57.92
CA ASN A 565 16.04 -0.53 57.31
C ASN A 565 16.54 0.39 58.44
N PRO A 566 17.81 0.84 58.41
CA PRO A 566 18.18 2.17 58.94
C PRO A 566 19.10 2.92 57.94
N GLY A 567 18.87 4.18 57.55
CA GLY A 567 18.90 5.39 58.38
C GLY A 567 20.32 6.01 58.38
N GLY A 568 20.59 7.30 58.12
CA GLY A 568 19.74 8.47 57.83
C GLY A 568 20.62 9.72 57.53
N LEU A 569 20.13 10.93 57.85
CA LEU A 569 20.71 12.29 57.59
C LEU A 569 20.57 12.79 56.13
N GLY A 570 20.09 14.01 55.82
CA GLY A 570 19.50 15.07 56.65
C GLY A 570 20.19 16.43 56.49
N LEU A 571 19.68 17.32 55.63
CA LEU A 571 20.03 18.74 55.59
C LEU A 571 19.02 19.57 54.77
N GLU A 572 18.27 20.44 55.44
CA GLU A 572 17.52 21.53 54.80
C GLU A 572 18.36 22.81 54.79
N VAL A 573 18.40 23.52 53.65
CA VAL A 573 18.75 24.96 53.61
C VAL A 573 17.83 25.63 52.58
N GLY A 574 17.12 26.68 53.01
CA GLY A 574 16.09 27.33 52.19
C GLY A 574 16.57 28.54 51.37
N LEU A 575 15.81 28.79 50.29
CA LEU A 575 15.61 30.08 49.61
C LEU A 575 16.80 30.74 48.88
N ARG A 576 16.79 30.61 47.54
CA ARG A 576 16.50 31.73 46.61
C ARG A 576 16.18 31.21 45.19
N ARG A 577 15.13 31.74 44.56
CA ARG A 577 14.78 31.48 43.14
C ARG A 577 15.80 32.17 42.22
N PRO A 578 16.05 31.59 41.04
CA PRO A 578 15.76 32.30 39.79
C PRO A 578 14.66 31.61 39.00
N GLU A 579 13.76 32.38 38.40
CA GLU A 579 12.69 31.86 37.56
C GLU A 579 13.21 31.63 36.13
N VAL A 580 13.55 30.37 35.82
CA VAL A 580 13.72 29.92 34.43
C VAL A 580 12.40 29.33 33.98
N GLY A 581 11.77 29.99 33.01
CA GLY A 581 10.51 29.51 32.43
C GLY A 581 10.69 28.10 31.87
N ARG A 582 9.77 27.18 32.22
CA ARG A 582 9.72 25.86 31.58
C ARG A 582 9.53 26.07 30.08
N PRO A 583 10.32 25.43 29.19
CA PRO A 583 9.94 25.36 27.80
C PRO A 583 8.55 24.70 27.70
N PRO A 584 7.74 25.07 26.68
CA PRO A 584 6.47 24.38 26.45
C PRO A 584 6.72 22.88 26.30
N ALA A 585 5.78 22.06 26.77
CA ALA A 585 5.85 20.62 26.56
C ALA A 585 5.99 20.35 25.04
N PRO A 586 6.90 19.46 24.61
CA PRO A 586 7.04 19.16 23.18
C PRO A 586 5.70 18.63 22.65
N PRO A 587 5.34 18.95 21.38
CA PRO A 587 4.13 18.42 20.79
C PRO A 587 4.20 16.88 20.80
N PRO A 588 3.18 16.17 21.30
CA PRO A 588 3.22 14.71 21.34
C PRO A 588 3.35 14.12 19.94
N VAL A 589 4.27 13.16 19.80
CA VAL A 589 4.64 12.48 18.54
C VAL A 589 3.41 11.86 17.87
N SER A 590 3.32 11.97 16.54
CA SER A 590 2.30 11.29 15.74
C SER A 590 2.32 9.78 15.99
N ARG A 591 1.27 9.24 16.60
CA ARG A 591 1.24 7.83 17.02
C ARG A 591 1.14 6.88 15.83
N VAL A 592 2.17 6.06 15.63
CA VAL A 592 2.04 4.80 14.88
C VAL A 592 1.24 3.81 15.74
N ILE A 593 0.07 3.41 15.25
CA ILE A 593 -0.82 2.49 15.96
C ILE A 593 -0.91 1.16 15.19
N ALA A 594 -0.39 0.10 15.80
CA ALA A 594 -0.71 -1.27 15.42
C ALA A 594 -2.22 -1.51 15.66
N ARG A 595 -2.98 -1.73 14.58
CA ARG A 595 -4.45 -1.86 14.66
C ARG A 595 -4.90 -3.26 15.09
N ALA A 596 -4.77 -3.55 16.38
CA ALA A 596 -5.63 -4.52 17.07
C ALA A 596 -6.76 -3.77 17.81
N ALA A 597 -7.95 -4.36 17.92
CA ALA A 597 -9.04 -3.71 18.65
C ALA A 597 -8.88 -3.90 20.16
N PRO A 598 -9.08 -2.86 21.00
CA PRO A 598 -8.99 -2.98 22.44
C PRO A 598 -10.19 -3.75 23.02
N ALA A 599 -9.98 -4.45 24.13
CA ALA A 599 -11.05 -4.95 24.99
C ALA A 599 -11.61 -3.82 25.87
N THR A 600 -12.90 -3.85 26.16
CA THR A 600 -13.63 -2.81 26.90
C THR A 600 -14.06 -3.25 28.29
N GLU A 601 -13.75 -2.44 29.30
CA GLU A 601 -14.52 -2.36 30.55
C GLU A 601 -14.73 -0.87 30.95
N PRO A 602 -15.87 -0.50 31.58
CA PRO A 602 -16.19 0.88 31.92
C PRO A 602 -16.00 1.19 33.43
N ALA A 603 -15.57 2.42 33.73
CA ALA A 603 -15.67 3.02 35.06
C ALA A 603 -16.38 4.39 34.97
N ALA A 604 -17.39 4.60 35.81
CA ALA A 604 -18.22 5.80 35.78
C ALA A 604 -17.91 6.74 36.97
N VAL A 605 -17.96 8.05 36.72
CA VAL A 605 -17.93 9.10 37.76
C VAL A 605 -18.99 10.14 37.42
N THR A 606 -19.76 10.56 38.42
CA THR A 606 -20.92 11.47 38.27
C THR A 606 -20.56 12.90 38.67
N ILE A 607 -21.01 13.89 37.91
CA ILE A 607 -20.99 15.31 38.31
C ILE A 607 -22.41 15.88 38.16
N ALA A 608 -22.83 16.72 39.14
CA ALA A 608 -24.18 17.23 39.27
C ALA A 608 -24.52 18.37 38.28
N ALA A 609 -25.82 18.53 38.00
CA ALA A 609 -26.34 19.47 37.02
C ALA A 609 -26.69 20.85 37.61
N LEU A 610 -26.64 21.88 36.75
CA LEU A 610 -27.23 23.21 36.96
C LEU A 610 -28.05 23.60 35.72
N GLN A 611 -29.23 24.18 35.94
CA GLN A 611 -30.23 24.49 34.90
C GLN A 611 -30.02 25.90 34.30
N PRO A 612 -30.47 26.17 33.05
CA PRO A 612 -30.24 27.43 32.34
C PRO A 612 -31.45 28.40 32.37
N HIS A 613 -31.21 29.66 31.99
CA HIS A 613 -32.24 30.62 31.55
C HIS A 613 -31.80 31.37 30.25
N PRO A 614 -32.72 31.95 29.46
CA PRO A 614 -32.56 32.11 28.00
C PRO A 614 -32.24 33.54 27.48
N HIS A 615 -32.17 33.64 26.14
CA HIS A 615 -31.76 34.78 25.28
C HIS A 615 -30.23 34.92 25.16
N ASP A 616 -29.60 34.68 24.00
CA ASP A 616 -29.76 35.52 22.81
C ASP A 616 -29.46 34.81 21.45
N GLU A 617 -29.86 35.43 20.35
CA GLU A 617 -29.74 34.88 18.98
C GLU A 617 -28.38 35.17 18.31
N ARG A 618 -27.78 34.16 17.64
CA ARG A 618 -27.16 34.28 16.29
C ARG A 618 -26.65 32.92 15.79
N ALA A 619 -27.08 32.54 14.59
CA ALA A 619 -26.80 31.23 14.01
C ALA A 619 -25.36 31.14 13.46
N GLY A 620 -24.52 30.42 14.19
CA GLY A 620 -23.20 29.97 13.72
C GLY A 620 -22.64 28.92 14.69
N ARG A 621 -22.73 27.64 14.33
CA ARG A 621 -22.07 26.47 14.95
C ARG A 621 -22.22 25.28 14.00
N LEU A 622 -21.13 24.58 13.70
CA LEU A 622 -20.66 23.38 14.43
C LEU A 622 -21.77 22.32 14.55
N LEU A 623 -21.65 21.27 13.75
CA LEU A 623 -22.28 19.98 14.03
C LEU A 623 -21.35 19.18 14.94
N GLU A 624 -21.63 19.21 16.25
CA GLU A 624 -21.09 18.23 17.17
C GLU A 624 -21.75 16.86 16.93
N HIS A 625 -20.96 15.80 16.94
CA HIS A 625 -21.49 14.44 16.94
C HIS A 625 -22.30 14.16 18.20
N ARG A 626 -23.60 13.85 18.05
CA ARG A 626 -24.34 13.09 19.06
C ARG A 626 -24.53 11.65 18.62
N VAL A 627 -23.92 10.74 19.38
CA VAL A 627 -24.20 9.31 19.32
C VAL A 627 -25.59 9.07 19.94
N LEU A 628 -26.48 8.46 19.17
CA LEU A 628 -27.71 7.85 19.70
C LEU A 628 -27.38 6.44 20.16
N HIS A 629 -27.70 6.13 21.43
CA HIS A 629 -27.85 4.77 21.91
C HIS A 629 -29.31 4.54 22.28
N ASP A 630 -30.02 3.80 21.43
CA ASP A 630 -31.33 3.22 21.74
C ASP A 630 -31.17 1.81 22.31
N ARG A 631 -32.10 1.47 23.24
CA ARG A 631 -32.63 0.15 23.66
C ARG A 631 -32.65 0.00 25.19
N PRO A 632 -33.61 -0.76 25.75
CA PRO A 632 -35.05 -0.53 25.58
C PRO A 632 -35.75 -0.47 26.96
N LEU A 633 -36.87 0.25 27.06
CA LEU A 633 -37.77 0.09 28.21
C LEU A 633 -38.89 -0.87 27.81
N ASP A 634 -38.90 -2.03 28.46
CA ASP A 634 -40.04 -2.95 28.43
C ASP A 634 -41.09 -2.52 29.48
N THR A 635 -42.29 -3.06 29.35
CA THR A 635 -43.51 -2.66 30.07
C THR A 635 -43.38 -2.75 31.60
N ASP A 636 -44.04 -1.91 32.43
CA ASP A 636 -45.49 -2.05 32.63
C ASP A 636 -46.20 -0.91 33.40
N HIS A 637 -47.54 -0.94 33.30
CA HIS A 637 -48.54 -0.43 34.26
C HIS A 637 -48.77 1.09 34.51
N THR A 638 -49.86 1.60 33.87
CA THR A 638 -51.06 2.27 34.48
C THR A 638 -50.91 3.55 35.36
N LEU A 639 -51.75 4.61 35.32
CA LEU A 639 -53.06 4.92 34.69
C LEU A 639 -53.27 6.46 34.55
N ILE A 640 -53.92 6.88 33.45
CA ILE A 640 -54.96 7.95 33.31
C ILE A 640 -54.61 9.44 33.62
N PRO A 641 -55.11 10.42 32.81
CA PRO A 641 -54.57 11.79 32.78
C PRO A 641 -55.47 12.86 33.42
N ARG A 642 -54.96 14.10 33.53
CA ARG A 642 -55.78 15.35 33.59
C ARG A 642 -55.01 16.60 33.15
N THR A 643 -55.41 17.15 32.01
CA THR A 643 -55.34 18.59 31.64
C THR A 643 -56.50 19.36 32.33
N PRO A 644 -56.71 20.68 32.16
CA PRO A 644 -55.94 21.75 31.48
C PRO A 644 -55.35 22.75 32.53
N SER A 645 -55.12 24.07 32.38
CA SER A 645 -55.48 25.11 31.38
C SER A 645 -54.51 26.34 31.48
N PRO A 646 -54.46 27.27 30.50
CA PRO A 646 -53.47 28.35 30.44
C PRO A 646 -53.97 29.70 30.99
N ARG A 647 -53.07 30.69 31.13
CA ARG A 647 -53.27 32.12 30.75
C ARG A 647 -52.03 32.98 31.02
N LEU A 648 -51.74 33.89 30.08
CA LEU A 648 -51.31 35.31 30.22
C LEU A 648 -50.15 35.64 31.20
N GLY A 649 -49.14 36.46 30.88
CA GLY A 649 -48.94 37.35 29.73
C GLY A 649 -48.36 38.70 30.20
N GLY A 650 -47.31 39.20 29.52
CA GLY A 650 -46.54 40.40 29.93
C GLY A 650 -45.45 40.09 30.97
N ALA A 651 -44.27 40.70 30.94
CA ALA A 651 -43.77 41.79 30.07
C ALA A 651 -42.33 41.52 29.61
#